data_AF-A0A8J6CF10-F1
#
_entry.id   AF-A0A8J6CF10-F1
#
_cell.length_a   1.000
_cell.length_b   1.000
_cell.length_c   1.000
_cell.angle_alpha   90.00
_cell.angle_beta   90.00
_cell.angle_gamma   90.00
#
_symmetry.space_group_name_H-M   'P 1'
#
loop_
_entity.id
_entity.type
_entity.pdbx_description
1 polymer ?
#
loop_
_entity_poly.entity_id
_entity_poly.type
_entity_poly.pdbx_seq_one_letter_code
_entity_poly.pdbx_strand_id
1 'polypeptide(L)'
;MAKDEFGVLLYYKFASITDLNSLFSFYHSNCNSLGLLGRVRLSPSGVNVTVGGLLLALEKHIEAVKSNSLFQGTDFKLASSHHPLNDKVAVECGFTSLSIRVVKELVTFSSYPLLNPPEVSNAGRHLSAAEFHSLLQSAGQLMKNGSPTDDKQLVLLDARNLYETRIGKFHAPIVETLDPGIRQYSDLPSWIDDNSEQLRGKHVLMYCTGGIRCEMASAYIRSKGAGFENVFQLYGGIQRYLEQFPDGGFFRGKNFVFDHRISVGSSDTSIMGACLICGSSYDNYSSRCRCTHCRILVLICDSCQIKSDAYVCELCQKHGMDFGSIPSVEDSELATVLDKNDLKTVCSDSKISSQLPSRNGNAVPRKLRILCLHGFRQNASSFKGRSASLAKKLKSIAELVFIDAPHELPFIYQSCTEAKNSCAPPTGQHAPPPENCKRKYAWLVASDFGGKVEADWKIANQPFDPLQYQGQTDGFDVSLAYLKKMFSEQGPFDGILGFSQGAAMAALLCAQGDKLKAEIDLRFVILCSGFALPLADFGQKPINCPSLHIFGSDPGKDRQITSHTSRYLASRFEDGCSVIIEHEFGHIIPTRSSYMDNIKDFLRPEEANRKGTMKILSRKLLHQLSFKQAIRSCTFSTGKVSDFGQPTSASHPQVCFLTCPHHSDVRKHGRDLRILMSANNTRLWWVKWQFDAVSFLDKEKKLMKEGEITPGIATEEYISRRKRLLELLPENSLAIIAAAPVKMMTDVVPYTFRQDADYLYLTGCQQPGGVAVLSHECGLCMFMPETKPHDVVWQGQIAGVDAALEMFKAEEAYPVSKLDKILPNMIKRSSKLFHNKLTATPTYTDLETFQNAAHVGKVSDLSIFTHELRWVKSLSELKLMKESAAIACQALLQTMLHSKTYPHEGMLSAKVEYECRMRGAQRMAFNPVVGGGPNASVIHYSRNDQKIKDGDLVLMDVGCELHGYCSDLTRTWPPCGSFSSIQEELYDLILQTNKECIRLCRPGASIRQIHNYSVELLCKGLKDIGILKRDAFRLYHQLNPTSIGHYLGMDVHDSSMISYDRPLKPGVVITIEPGIYVPSSFDGSERYQGTGIRIEDEVLITETGCEVLTGSMPKEIKHIESFLNNYNYAKGMEAATV
;
A
#
# COMPACT_ATOMS: atom_id res chain seq x y z
N MET A 1 -23.03 -39.94 21.12
CA MET A 1 -22.73 -38.49 21.03
C MET A 1 -23.48 -37.96 19.82
N ALA A 2 -24.09 -36.79 19.89
CA ALA A 2 -24.66 -36.15 18.69
C ALA A 2 -23.52 -35.74 17.74
N LYS A 3 -23.80 -35.66 16.43
CA LYS A 3 -22.88 -35.00 15.50
C LYS A 3 -23.10 -33.50 15.60
N ASP A 4 -22.02 -32.74 15.64
CA ASP A 4 -22.08 -31.28 15.56
C ASP A 4 -22.56 -30.85 14.18
N GLU A 5 -23.79 -30.33 14.11
CA GLU A 5 -24.36 -29.82 12.86
C GLU A 5 -23.97 -28.36 12.64
N PHE A 6 -23.63 -28.05 11.39
CA PHE A 6 -23.30 -26.69 10.95
C PHE A 6 -24.46 -26.08 10.15
N GLY A 7 -24.57 -24.75 10.18
CA GLY A 7 -25.60 -24.02 9.45
C GLY A 7 -25.15 -22.66 8.95
N VAL A 8 -26.07 -21.99 8.27
CA VAL A 8 -25.96 -20.59 7.81
C VAL A 8 -27.22 -19.84 8.24
N LEU A 9 -27.03 -18.65 8.79
CA LEU A 9 -28.08 -17.74 9.25
C LEU A 9 -28.04 -16.44 8.43
N LEU A 10 -29.16 -16.12 7.81
CA LEU A 10 -29.40 -14.88 7.07
C LEU A 10 -30.53 -14.08 7.74
N TYR A 11 -30.30 -12.80 8.01
CA TYR A 11 -31.36 -11.86 8.38
C TYR A 11 -30.96 -10.41 8.10
N TYR A 12 -31.95 -9.52 8.12
CA TYR A 12 -31.78 -8.08 8.05
C TYR A 12 -32.92 -7.41 8.83
N LYS A 13 -32.70 -6.16 9.24
CA LYS A 13 -33.71 -5.32 9.88
C LYS A 13 -33.43 -3.88 9.50
N PHE A 14 -34.37 -3.22 8.84
CA PHE A 14 -34.37 -1.76 8.75
C PHE A 14 -34.96 -1.20 10.05
N ALA A 15 -34.23 -0.26 10.66
CA ALA A 15 -34.57 0.41 11.92
C ALA A 15 -33.64 1.62 12.09
N SER A 16 -34.11 2.69 12.73
CA SER A 16 -33.22 3.80 13.11
C SER A 16 -32.30 3.32 14.24
N ILE A 17 -30.99 3.36 14.01
CA ILE A 17 -29.96 2.97 14.99
C ILE A 17 -29.27 4.24 15.49
N THR A 18 -29.60 4.63 16.72
CA THR A 18 -29.04 5.81 17.38
C THR A 18 -27.61 5.62 17.85
N ASP A 19 -27.23 4.40 18.28
CA ASP A 19 -25.87 4.04 18.66
C ASP A 19 -25.34 2.85 17.84
N LEU A 20 -24.56 3.18 16.81
CA LEU A 20 -23.85 2.20 15.98
C LEU A 20 -22.64 1.55 16.68
N ASN A 21 -22.06 2.19 17.70
CA ASN A 21 -20.86 1.71 18.37
C ASN A 21 -21.19 0.65 19.42
N SER A 22 -22.28 0.84 20.18
CA SER A 22 -22.86 -0.21 21.03
C SER A 22 -23.27 -1.41 20.18
N LEU A 23 -23.95 -1.19 19.05
CA LEU A 23 -24.38 -2.29 18.19
C LEU A 23 -23.21 -3.01 17.49
N PHE A 24 -22.16 -2.29 17.07
CA PHE A 24 -20.92 -2.88 16.58
C PHE A 24 -20.27 -3.74 17.67
N SER A 25 -20.20 -3.23 18.90
CA SER A 25 -19.63 -3.94 20.06
C SER A 25 -20.42 -5.20 20.41
N PHE A 26 -21.75 -5.15 20.37
CA PHE A 26 -22.63 -6.31 20.51
C PHE A 26 -22.31 -7.37 19.45
N TYR A 27 -22.30 -7.02 18.16
CA TYR A 27 -21.98 -7.98 17.11
C TYR A 27 -20.56 -8.53 17.21
N HIS A 28 -19.59 -7.70 17.57
CA HIS A 28 -18.20 -8.10 17.73
C HIS A 28 -17.99 -9.05 18.92
N SER A 29 -18.61 -8.77 20.06
CA SER A 29 -18.55 -9.64 21.23
C SER A 29 -19.30 -10.95 20.98
N ASN A 30 -20.58 -10.86 20.61
CA ASN A 30 -21.49 -11.99 20.47
C ASN A 30 -20.99 -12.99 19.41
N CYS A 31 -20.71 -12.55 18.18
CA CYS A 31 -20.27 -13.46 17.11
C CYS A 31 -18.90 -14.09 17.40
N ASN A 32 -17.93 -13.36 17.96
CA ASN A 32 -16.63 -13.95 18.32
C ASN A 32 -16.77 -14.96 19.48
N SER A 33 -17.56 -14.65 20.52
CA SER A 33 -17.79 -15.56 21.66
C SER A 33 -18.50 -16.86 21.27
N LEU A 34 -19.26 -16.83 20.17
CA LEU A 34 -19.97 -17.97 19.59
C LEU A 34 -19.22 -18.63 18.42
N GLY A 35 -17.99 -18.19 18.11
CA GLY A 35 -17.17 -18.74 17.02
C GLY A 35 -17.76 -18.54 15.61
N LEU A 36 -18.63 -17.56 15.42
CA LEU A 36 -19.37 -17.34 14.18
C LEU A 36 -18.57 -16.51 13.18
N LEU A 37 -18.42 -17.04 11.96
CA LEU A 37 -17.75 -16.37 10.84
C LEU A 37 -18.80 -15.85 9.85
N GLY A 38 -18.53 -14.74 9.16
CA GLY A 38 -19.54 -14.14 8.31
C GLY A 38 -19.32 -12.68 7.92
N ARG A 39 -20.42 -12.04 7.48
CA ARG A 39 -20.51 -10.61 7.19
C ARG A 39 -21.64 -9.98 8.00
N VAL A 40 -21.32 -8.91 8.73
CA VAL A 40 -22.28 -8.03 9.39
C VAL A 40 -22.13 -6.64 8.77
N ARG A 41 -23.21 -6.09 8.22
CA ARG A 41 -23.29 -4.70 7.78
C ARG A 41 -24.19 -3.93 8.74
N LEU A 42 -23.67 -2.82 9.27
CA LEU A 42 -24.39 -1.90 10.16
C LEU A 42 -24.47 -0.52 9.49
N SER A 43 -25.60 0.17 9.64
CA SER A 43 -25.83 1.50 9.08
C SER A 43 -26.82 2.26 9.97
N PRO A 44 -26.91 3.60 9.90
CA PRO A 44 -27.90 4.36 10.68
C PRO A 44 -29.36 3.92 10.42
N SER A 45 -29.62 3.27 9.28
CA SER A 45 -30.93 2.76 8.85
C SER A 45 -31.16 1.27 9.08
N GLY A 46 -30.23 0.53 9.70
CA GLY A 46 -30.47 -0.88 10.08
C GLY A 46 -29.24 -1.80 10.04
N VAL A 47 -29.50 -3.11 9.99
CA VAL A 47 -28.49 -4.18 9.85
C VAL A 47 -28.80 -5.16 8.71
N ASN A 48 -27.75 -5.78 8.17
CA ASN A 48 -27.83 -6.90 7.23
C ASN A 48 -26.72 -7.92 7.57
N VAL A 49 -27.10 -9.17 7.87
CA VAL A 49 -26.26 -10.18 8.51
C VAL A 49 -26.30 -11.50 7.74
N THR A 50 -25.14 -12.06 7.46
CA THR A 50 -24.97 -13.45 7.00
C THR A 50 -23.83 -14.09 7.78
N VAL A 51 -24.12 -15.03 8.67
CA VAL A 51 -23.13 -15.71 9.52
C VAL A 51 -23.32 -17.23 9.47
N GLY A 52 -22.24 -17.97 9.65
CA GLY A 52 -22.23 -19.43 9.68
C GLY A 52 -21.36 -19.97 10.82
N GLY A 53 -21.62 -21.21 11.21
CA GLY A 53 -20.99 -21.88 12.35
C GLY A 53 -21.82 -23.08 12.81
N LEU A 54 -21.58 -23.52 14.05
CA LEU A 54 -22.38 -24.57 14.70
C LEU A 54 -23.85 -24.12 14.85
N LEU A 55 -24.79 -25.03 14.64
CA LEU A 55 -26.22 -24.74 14.69
C LEU A 55 -26.64 -24.15 16.05
N LEU A 56 -26.20 -24.78 17.15
CA LEU A 56 -26.40 -24.30 18.52
C LEU A 56 -25.81 -22.90 18.79
N ALA A 57 -24.74 -22.52 18.09
CA ALA A 57 -24.14 -21.19 18.19
C ALA A 57 -24.95 -20.14 17.41
N LEU A 58 -25.52 -20.52 16.27
CA LEU A 58 -26.44 -19.68 15.49
C LEU A 58 -27.76 -19.47 16.24
N GLU A 59 -28.27 -20.48 16.94
CA GLU A 59 -29.47 -20.37 17.80
C GLU A 59 -29.25 -19.42 18.98
N LYS A 60 -28.13 -19.55 19.71
CA LYS A 60 -27.72 -18.59 20.76
C LYS A 60 -27.57 -17.17 20.22
N HIS A 61 -27.05 -17.02 19.00
CA HIS A 61 -26.98 -15.70 18.36
C HIS A 61 -28.37 -15.14 18.05
N ILE A 62 -29.33 -15.95 17.58
CA ILE A 62 -30.73 -15.53 17.37
C ILE A 62 -31.37 -15.09 18.70
N GLU A 63 -31.16 -15.83 19.79
CA GLU A 63 -31.66 -15.48 21.12
C GLU A 63 -31.08 -14.14 21.62
N ALA A 64 -29.76 -13.98 21.55
CA ALA A 64 -29.07 -12.75 21.93
C ALA A 64 -29.44 -11.53 21.06
N VAL A 65 -29.85 -11.74 19.81
CA VAL A 65 -30.37 -10.66 18.94
C VAL A 65 -31.83 -10.35 19.28
N LYS A 66 -32.67 -11.37 19.56
CA LYS A 66 -34.08 -11.21 19.97
C LYS A 66 -34.26 -10.50 21.30
N SER A 67 -33.29 -10.56 22.21
CA SER A 67 -33.34 -9.85 23.50
C SER A 67 -33.24 -8.33 23.37
N ASN A 68 -32.82 -7.82 22.20
CA ASN A 68 -32.77 -6.39 21.89
C ASN A 68 -34.02 -5.98 21.08
N SER A 69 -34.80 -5.03 21.61
CA SER A 69 -36.07 -4.58 21.06
C SER A 69 -35.97 -4.01 19.63
N LEU A 70 -34.81 -3.49 19.22
CA LEU A 70 -34.56 -3.05 17.83
C LEU A 70 -34.80 -4.17 16.79
N PHE A 71 -34.65 -5.43 17.20
CA PHE A 71 -34.80 -6.60 16.34
C PHE A 71 -36.14 -7.34 16.52
N GLN A 72 -37.11 -6.75 17.22
CA GLN A 72 -38.47 -7.30 17.30
C GLN A 72 -39.06 -7.49 15.88
N GLY A 73 -39.65 -8.66 15.62
CA GLY A 73 -40.19 -9.04 14.32
C GLY A 73 -39.16 -9.31 13.22
N THR A 74 -37.88 -9.55 13.54
CA THR A 74 -36.85 -9.89 12.54
C THR A 74 -37.04 -11.29 11.95
N ASP A 75 -37.00 -11.39 10.61
CA ASP A 75 -37.18 -12.64 9.87
C ASP A 75 -35.87 -13.45 9.74
N PHE A 76 -35.54 -14.19 10.81
CA PHE A 76 -34.36 -15.05 10.91
C PHE A 76 -34.49 -16.32 10.04
N LYS A 77 -33.61 -16.45 9.04
CA LYS A 77 -33.56 -17.59 8.11
C LYS A 77 -32.35 -18.45 8.44
N LEU A 78 -32.55 -19.47 9.26
CA LEU A 78 -31.55 -20.47 9.62
C LEU A 78 -31.70 -21.68 8.70
N ALA A 79 -30.60 -22.20 8.17
CA ALA A 79 -30.58 -23.44 7.38
C ALA A 79 -29.40 -24.33 7.79
N SER A 80 -29.66 -25.63 7.96
CA SER A 80 -28.64 -26.65 8.19
C SER A 80 -27.81 -26.93 6.93
N SER A 81 -26.63 -27.51 7.12
CA SER A 81 -25.71 -27.91 6.06
C SER A 81 -25.21 -29.35 6.30
N HIS A 82 -26.13 -30.31 6.28
CA HIS A 82 -25.79 -31.73 6.42
C HIS A 82 -24.79 -32.15 5.32
N HIS A 83 -23.61 -32.66 5.72
CA HIS A 83 -22.42 -32.98 4.90
C HIS A 83 -21.51 -31.80 4.47
N PRO A 84 -20.72 -31.22 5.39
CA PRO A 84 -19.42 -30.66 5.03
C PRO A 84 -18.46 -31.81 4.63
N LEU A 85 -18.09 -31.91 3.35
CA LEU A 85 -17.12 -32.89 2.87
C LEU A 85 -15.69 -32.45 3.22
N ASN A 86 -15.25 -32.81 4.44
CA ASN A 86 -14.05 -32.34 5.16
C ASN A 86 -14.16 -30.93 5.75
N ASP A 87 -13.45 -30.71 6.86
CA ASP A 87 -13.29 -29.40 7.52
C ASP A 87 -12.59 -28.37 6.60
N LYS A 88 -11.83 -28.84 5.60
CA LYS A 88 -11.31 -27.99 4.51
C LYS A 88 -12.43 -27.25 3.77
N VAL A 89 -13.60 -27.86 3.57
CA VAL A 89 -14.73 -27.14 2.96
C VAL A 89 -15.22 -26.03 3.88
N ALA A 90 -15.26 -26.21 5.20
CA ALA A 90 -15.60 -25.14 6.14
C ALA A 90 -14.60 -23.96 6.08
N VAL A 91 -13.31 -24.23 5.86
CA VAL A 91 -12.28 -23.20 5.61
C VAL A 91 -12.45 -22.54 4.22
N GLU A 92 -12.87 -23.30 3.21
CA GLU A 92 -13.12 -22.82 1.84
C GLU A 92 -14.52 -22.17 1.64
N CYS A 93 -15.43 -22.27 2.62
CA CYS A 93 -16.83 -21.79 2.57
C CYS A 93 -17.02 -20.26 2.39
N GLY A 94 -15.95 -19.50 2.22
CA GLY A 94 -16.00 -18.07 1.84
C GLY A 94 -16.18 -17.08 2.99
N PHE A 95 -16.27 -17.56 4.23
CA PHE A 95 -16.17 -16.76 5.45
C PHE A 95 -14.91 -17.13 6.23
N THR A 96 -13.73 -16.82 5.67
CA THR A 96 -12.42 -17.06 6.31
C THR A 96 -12.15 -16.18 7.54
N SER A 97 -13.09 -15.27 7.87
CA SER A 97 -13.06 -14.37 9.02
C SER A 97 -14.45 -13.78 9.25
N LEU A 98 -14.71 -13.28 10.46
CA LEU A 98 -15.84 -12.40 10.74
C LEU A 98 -15.53 -10.98 10.24
N SER A 99 -16.35 -10.44 9.33
CA SER A 99 -16.21 -9.07 8.81
C SER A 99 -17.42 -8.23 9.18
N ILE A 100 -17.29 -7.46 10.27
CA ILE A 100 -18.25 -6.43 10.67
C ILE A 100 -17.85 -5.11 10.02
N ARG A 101 -18.79 -4.42 9.39
CA ARG A 101 -18.55 -3.14 8.70
C ARG A 101 -19.68 -2.16 8.93
N VAL A 102 -19.34 -0.95 9.38
CA VAL A 102 -20.23 0.20 9.26
C VAL A 102 -20.25 0.65 7.80
N VAL A 103 -21.43 0.89 7.25
CA VAL A 103 -21.68 1.28 5.86
C VAL A 103 -22.74 2.40 5.82
N LYS A 104 -22.69 3.27 4.80
CA LYS A 104 -23.69 4.33 4.62
C LYS A 104 -25.09 3.78 4.32
N GLU A 105 -25.15 2.70 3.54
CA GLU A 105 -26.37 2.03 3.09
C GLU A 105 -26.20 0.51 3.26
N LEU A 106 -27.22 -0.20 3.76
CA LEU A 106 -27.20 -1.68 3.82
C LEU A 106 -27.09 -2.31 2.44
N VAL A 107 -27.83 -1.74 1.49
CA VAL A 107 -27.95 -2.14 0.09
C VAL A 107 -27.66 -0.91 -0.74
N THR A 108 -26.52 -0.90 -1.44
CA THR A 108 -26.11 0.21 -2.30
C THR A 108 -27.07 0.33 -3.48
N PHE A 109 -28.00 1.28 -3.42
CA PHE A 109 -29.12 1.35 -4.37
C PHE A 109 -28.81 2.22 -5.60
N SER A 110 -27.87 3.16 -5.49
CA SER A 110 -27.42 3.98 -6.61
C SER A 110 -25.89 4.06 -6.66
N SER A 111 -25.35 4.34 -7.85
CA SER A 111 -23.92 4.60 -8.04
C SER A 111 -23.50 6.02 -7.63
N TYR A 112 -24.47 6.92 -7.43
CA TYR A 112 -24.32 8.30 -6.97
C TYR A 112 -25.36 8.60 -5.89
N PRO A 113 -25.07 9.44 -4.87
CA PRO A 113 -26.07 9.80 -3.87
C PRO A 113 -27.33 10.39 -4.52
N LEU A 114 -28.48 9.77 -4.27
CA LEU A 114 -29.77 10.35 -4.66
C LEU A 114 -30.03 11.59 -3.80
N LEU A 115 -30.51 12.69 -4.42
CA LEU A 115 -30.81 13.93 -3.70
C LEU A 115 -31.80 13.72 -2.55
N ASN A 116 -32.82 12.89 -2.80
CA ASN A 116 -33.71 12.33 -1.80
C ASN A 116 -33.65 10.80 -1.92
N PRO A 117 -33.01 10.06 -0.99
CA PRO A 117 -33.07 8.60 -0.98
C PRO A 117 -34.47 8.12 -0.56
N PRO A 118 -35.01 7.04 -1.14
CA PRO A 118 -36.35 6.57 -0.82
C PRO A 118 -36.40 5.95 0.59
N GLU A 119 -37.36 6.39 1.40
CA GLU A 119 -37.55 5.85 2.75
C GLU A 119 -38.23 4.48 2.74
N VAL A 120 -37.73 3.54 3.56
CA VAL A 120 -38.35 2.21 3.75
C VAL A 120 -39.73 2.30 4.44
N SER A 121 -40.04 3.42 5.09
CA SER A 121 -41.41 3.77 5.53
C SER A 121 -42.43 3.75 4.39
N ASN A 122 -41.98 4.04 3.17
CA ASN A 122 -42.77 4.07 1.94
C ASN A 122 -42.59 2.80 1.08
N ALA A 123 -42.06 1.71 1.63
CA ALA A 123 -41.92 0.43 0.92
C ALA A 123 -43.28 -0.14 0.46
N GLY A 124 -43.24 -1.08 -0.49
CA GLY A 124 -44.42 -1.79 -1.00
C GLY A 124 -45.00 -2.74 0.04
N ARG A 125 -46.29 -3.07 -0.09
CA ARG A 125 -46.98 -3.95 0.87
C ARG A 125 -46.38 -5.35 0.82
N HIS A 126 -45.88 -5.84 1.94
CA HIS A 126 -45.46 -7.23 2.06
C HIS A 126 -46.63 -8.19 1.82
N LEU A 127 -46.35 -9.29 1.12
CA LEU A 127 -47.24 -10.42 0.92
C LEU A 127 -46.54 -11.67 1.44
N SER A 128 -47.24 -12.51 2.18
CA SER A 128 -46.77 -13.88 2.47
C SER A 128 -46.61 -14.67 1.17
N ALA A 129 -45.82 -15.74 1.21
CA ALA A 129 -45.63 -16.59 0.03
C ALA A 129 -46.96 -17.19 -0.47
N ALA A 130 -47.89 -17.54 0.43
CA ALA A 130 -49.24 -17.96 0.09
C ALA A 130 -50.05 -16.87 -0.65
N GLU A 131 -50.11 -15.64 -0.13
CA GLU A 131 -50.81 -14.53 -0.82
C GLU A 131 -50.20 -14.21 -2.18
N PHE A 132 -48.87 -14.22 -2.27
CA PHE A 132 -48.12 -14.00 -3.50
C PHE A 132 -48.43 -15.08 -4.55
N HIS A 133 -48.48 -16.35 -4.13
CA HIS A 133 -48.88 -17.48 -4.97
C HIS A 133 -50.34 -17.36 -5.43
N SER A 134 -51.27 -17.04 -4.51
CA SER A 134 -52.70 -16.88 -4.82
C SER A 134 -52.97 -15.71 -5.77
N LEU A 135 -52.20 -14.63 -5.72
CA LEU A 135 -52.31 -13.51 -6.66
C LEU A 135 -51.84 -13.90 -8.08
N LEU A 136 -50.72 -14.62 -8.19
CA LEU A 136 -50.26 -15.16 -9.48
C LEU A 136 -51.26 -16.19 -10.06
N GLN A 137 -51.88 -16.99 -9.19
CA GLN A 137 -52.89 -18.00 -9.59
C GLN A 137 -54.21 -17.36 -10.04
N SER A 138 -54.73 -16.37 -9.30
CA SER A 138 -56.00 -15.71 -9.58
C SER A 138 -55.95 -14.80 -10.81
N ALA A 139 -54.82 -14.14 -11.07
CA ALA A 139 -54.58 -13.45 -12.36
C ALA A 139 -54.71 -14.40 -13.56
N GLY A 140 -54.25 -15.65 -13.41
CA GLY A 140 -54.41 -16.71 -14.42
C GLY A 140 -55.83 -17.27 -14.56
N GLN A 141 -56.76 -16.92 -13.67
CA GLN A 141 -58.18 -17.30 -13.74
C GLN A 141 -59.06 -16.16 -14.27
N LEU A 142 -58.80 -14.91 -13.87
CA LEU A 142 -59.58 -13.73 -14.28
C LEU A 142 -59.64 -13.56 -15.80
N MET A 143 -58.55 -13.81 -16.53
CA MET A 143 -58.54 -13.73 -18.00
C MET A 143 -59.24 -14.89 -18.71
N LYS A 144 -59.59 -16.00 -18.03
CA LYS A 144 -60.35 -17.10 -18.65
C LYS A 144 -61.86 -16.84 -18.66
N ASN A 145 -62.36 -16.02 -17.74
CA ASN A 145 -63.77 -15.63 -17.64
C ASN A 145 -63.91 -14.19 -18.16
N GLY A 146 -63.85 -14.02 -19.49
CA GLY A 146 -63.59 -12.74 -20.14
C GLY A 146 -64.57 -11.61 -19.78
N SER A 147 -64.07 -10.63 -19.01
CA SER A 147 -64.69 -9.30 -18.82
C SER A 147 -63.61 -8.22 -19.02
N PRO A 148 -63.69 -7.39 -20.08
CA PRO A 148 -62.67 -6.39 -20.41
C PRO A 148 -62.88 -5.06 -19.65
N THR A 149 -63.10 -5.10 -18.32
CA THR A 149 -63.62 -3.95 -17.55
C THR A 149 -63.09 -3.81 -16.11
N ASP A 150 -61.77 -3.88 -15.90
CA ASP A 150 -61.02 -2.96 -15.01
C ASP A 150 -59.52 -3.10 -15.33
N ASP A 151 -58.89 -2.05 -15.86
CA ASP A 151 -57.66 -2.18 -16.67
C ASP A 151 -56.36 -2.19 -15.84
N LYS A 152 -56.35 -3.00 -14.78
CA LYS A 152 -55.29 -3.06 -13.76
C LYS A 152 -54.36 -4.25 -13.97
N GLN A 153 -53.59 -4.20 -15.06
CA GLN A 153 -52.66 -5.27 -15.44
C GLN A 153 -51.67 -5.61 -14.30
N LEU A 154 -51.49 -6.90 -14.04
CA LEU A 154 -50.52 -7.42 -13.06
C LEU A 154 -49.15 -7.61 -13.72
N VAL A 155 -48.08 -7.11 -13.09
CA VAL A 155 -46.69 -7.32 -13.55
C VAL A 155 -45.80 -7.76 -12.39
N LEU A 156 -44.72 -8.46 -12.74
CA LEU A 156 -43.85 -9.14 -11.79
C LEU A 156 -42.38 -8.75 -12.04
N LEU A 157 -41.78 -7.98 -11.13
CA LEU A 157 -40.44 -7.41 -11.26
C LEU A 157 -39.38 -8.22 -10.49
N ASP A 158 -38.37 -8.72 -11.21
CA ASP A 158 -37.24 -9.42 -10.61
C ASP A 158 -36.15 -8.42 -10.15
N ALA A 159 -36.08 -8.11 -8.86
CA ALA A 159 -35.14 -7.12 -8.30
C ALA A 159 -33.71 -7.68 -8.10
N ARG A 160 -33.30 -8.65 -8.92
CA ARG A 160 -32.00 -9.34 -8.84
C ARG A 160 -31.08 -9.00 -10.01
N ASN A 161 -29.81 -9.35 -9.88
CA ASN A 161 -28.84 -9.27 -10.98
C ASN A 161 -29.07 -10.45 -11.94
N LEU A 162 -28.75 -10.29 -13.23
CA LEU A 162 -28.99 -11.30 -14.26
C LEU A 162 -28.39 -12.69 -13.95
N TYR A 163 -27.27 -12.79 -13.22
CA TYR A 163 -26.74 -14.10 -12.83
C TYR A 163 -27.59 -14.84 -11.80
N GLU A 164 -28.44 -14.13 -11.06
CA GLU A 164 -29.41 -14.72 -10.13
C GLU A 164 -30.69 -15.16 -10.89
N THR A 165 -31.09 -14.44 -11.95
CA THR A 165 -32.31 -14.73 -12.71
C THR A 165 -32.15 -15.88 -13.72
N ARG A 166 -30.93 -16.06 -14.27
CA ARG A 166 -30.61 -17.17 -15.20
C ARG A 166 -30.86 -18.57 -14.65
N ILE A 167 -30.58 -18.81 -13.38
CA ILE A 167 -30.65 -20.16 -12.79
C ILE A 167 -32.03 -20.50 -12.24
N GLY A 168 -32.86 -19.49 -11.97
CA GLY A 168 -34.22 -19.68 -11.53
C GLY A 168 -34.93 -18.35 -11.30
N LYS A 169 -36.21 -18.29 -11.67
CA LYS A 169 -37.08 -17.12 -11.58
C LYS A 169 -38.54 -17.52 -11.46
N PHE A 170 -39.41 -16.57 -11.14
CA PHE A 170 -40.85 -16.81 -11.23
C PHE A 170 -41.30 -16.87 -12.70
N HIS A 171 -42.26 -17.76 -12.97
CA HIS A 171 -42.96 -17.89 -14.25
C HIS A 171 -44.42 -18.25 -14.00
N ALA A 172 -45.31 -17.28 -14.21
CA ALA A 172 -46.76 -17.49 -14.25
C ALA A 172 -47.25 -17.19 -15.68
N PRO A 173 -47.87 -18.14 -16.42
CA PRO A 173 -48.10 -18.02 -17.87
C PRO A 173 -48.93 -16.82 -18.37
N ILE A 174 -49.60 -16.10 -17.48
CA ILE A 174 -50.51 -14.97 -17.78
C ILE A 174 -49.99 -13.64 -17.17
N VAL A 175 -48.91 -13.67 -16.39
CA VAL A 175 -48.33 -12.48 -15.72
C VAL A 175 -46.99 -12.13 -16.35
N GLU A 176 -46.86 -10.89 -16.83
CA GLU A 176 -45.61 -10.39 -17.42
C GLU A 176 -44.50 -10.33 -16.35
N THR A 177 -43.42 -11.10 -16.56
CA THR A 177 -42.24 -11.09 -15.67
C THR A 177 -41.16 -10.20 -16.27
N LEU A 178 -41.01 -9.00 -15.70
CA LEU A 178 -40.00 -8.02 -16.05
C LEU A 178 -38.66 -8.42 -15.41
N ASP A 179 -37.70 -8.82 -16.24
CA ASP A 179 -36.29 -9.04 -15.86
C ASP A 179 -35.45 -7.83 -16.33
N PRO A 180 -34.98 -6.96 -15.42
CA PRO A 180 -34.18 -5.79 -15.77
C PRO A 180 -32.83 -6.09 -16.43
N GLY A 181 -32.34 -7.34 -16.38
CA GLY A 181 -31.05 -7.73 -16.94
C GLY A 181 -29.85 -7.02 -16.31
N ILE A 182 -30.01 -6.42 -15.12
CA ILE A 182 -28.99 -5.58 -14.48
C ILE A 182 -27.75 -6.36 -14.06
N ARG A 183 -26.59 -5.69 -14.06
CA ARG A 183 -25.29 -6.30 -13.75
C ARG A 183 -24.95 -6.20 -12.27
N GLN A 184 -25.33 -5.07 -11.68
CA GLN A 184 -25.21 -4.73 -10.26
C GLN A 184 -26.52 -4.07 -9.82
N TYR A 185 -26.88 -4.21 -8.54
CA TYR A 185 -28.16 -3.72 -8.04
C TYR A 185 -28.32 -2.18 -8.16
N SER A 186 -27.21 -1.46 -8.14
CA SER A 186 -27.15 0.00 -8.35
C SER A 186 -27.41 0.47 -9.79
N ASP A 187 -27.69 -0.46 -10.72
CA ASP A 187 -28.22 -0.14 -12.05
C ASP A 187 -29.77 -0.07 -12.06
N LEU A 188 -30.45 -0.62 -11.03
CA LEU A 188 -31.91 -0.77 -11.00
C LEU A 188 -32.71 0.55 -11.01
N PRO A 189 -32.29 1.66 -10.34
CA PRO A 189 -33.04 2.91 -10.40
C PRO A 189 -33.19 3.43 -11.83
N SER A 190 -32.09 3.46 -12.60
CA SER A 190 -32.12 3.86 -14.01
C SER A 190 -33.08 3.00 -14.80
N TRP A 191 -33.03 1.67 -14.66
CA TRP A 191 -33.96 0.78 -15.36
C TRP A 191 -35.43 1.06 -14.97
N ILE A 192 -35.72 1.30 -13.68
CA ILE A 192 -37.06 1.68 -13.21
C ILE A 192 -37.49 3.04 -13.77
N ASP A 193 -36.57 3.98 -13.94
CA ASP A 193 -36.82 5.29 -14.53
C ASP A 193 -37.11 5.18 -16.03
N ASP A 194 -36.21 4.54 -16.78
CA ASP A 194 -36.29 4.27 -18.22
C ASP A 194 -37.54 3.45 -18.62
N ASN A 195 -38.07 2.61 -17.71
CA ASN A 195 -39.23 1.74 -17.93
C ASN A 195 -40.46 2.15 -17.09
N SER A 196 -40.53 3.40 -16.61
CA SER A 196 -41.60 3.89 -15.71
C SER A 196 -43.02 3.58 -16.21
N GLU A 197 -43.28 3.68 -17.52
CA GLU A 197 -44.61 3.43 -18.11
C GLU A 197 -45.00 1.94 -18.18
N GLN A 198 -44.04 1.01 -18.01
CA GLN A 198 -44.36 -0.42 -17.84
C GLN A 198 -44.84 -0.75 -16.42
N LEU A 199 -44.67 0.18 -15.47
CA LEU A 199 -45.01 0.04 -14.06
C LEU A 199 -46.18 0.93 -13.63
N ARG A 200 -46.37 2.09 -14.29
CA ARG A 200 -47.43 3.06 -13.99
C ARG A 200 -48.82 2.46 -14.18
N GLY A 201 -49.70 2.65 -13.20
CA GLY A 201 -51.10 2.16 -13.18
C GLY A 201 -51.25 0.66 -12.92
N LYS A 202 -50.17 -0.12 -13.05
CA LYS A 202 -50.16 -1.57 -12.90
C LYS A 202 -50.03 -2.00 -11.45
N HIS A 203 -50.41 -3.25 -11.17
CA HIS A 203 -50.09 -3.89 -9.88
C HIS A 203 -48.71 -4.54 -9.99
N VAL A 204 -47.72 -3.96 -9.31
CA VAL A 204 -46.32 -4.39 -9.39
C VAL A 204 -46.00 -5.31 -8.22
N LEU A 205 -45.95 -6.62 -8.46
CA LEU A 205 -45.35 -7.58 -7.53
C LEU A 205 -43.84 -7.58 -7.75
N MET A 206 -43.04 -7.71 -6.69
CA MET A 206 -41.60 -7.89 -6.81
C MET A 206 -41.02 -8.90 -5.83
N TYR A 207 -39.85 -9.44 -6.19
CA TYR A 207 -39.11 -10.38 -5.36
C TYR A 207 -37.59 -10.24 -5.53
N CYS A 208 -36.85 -10.74 -4.55
CA CYS A 208 -35.42 -11.02 -4.64
C CYS A 208 -35.09 -12.23 -3.72
N THR A 209 -33.82 -12.66 -3.67
CA THR A 209 -33.38 -13.87 -2.92
C THR A 209 -33.93 -13.97 -1.50
N GLY A 210 -33.90 -12.86 -0.73
CA GLY A 210 -34.19 -12.85 0.71
C GLY A 210 -34.93 -11.60 1.23
N GLY A 211 -35.61 -10.85 0.37
CA GLY A 211 -36.42 -9.67 0.73
C GLY A 211 -35.69 -8.31 0.64
N ILE A 212 -34.54 -8.15 1.31
CA ILE A 212 -33.90 -6.84 1.59
C ILE A 212 -33.78 -5.83 0.42
N ARG A 213 -33.64 -6.28 -0.83
CA ARG A 213 -33.57 -5.36 -1.99
C ARG A 213 -34.93 -4.76 -2.33
N CYS A 214 -35.99 -5.56 -2.23
CA CYS A 214 -37.35 -5.13 -2.54
C CYS A 214 -37.81 -3.96 -1.65
N GLU A 215 -37.33 -3.87 -0.41
CA GLU A 215 -37.61 -2.74 0.48
C GLU A 215 -37.22 -1.40 -0.15
N MET A 216 -36.00 -1.31 -0.70
CA MET A 216 -35.51 -0.09 -1.37
C MET A 216 -36.14 0.11 -2.76
N ALA A 217 -36.28 -0.96 -3.54
CA ALA A 217 -36.85 -0.88 -4.89
C ALA A 217 -38.33 -0.47 -4.88
N SER A 218 -39.12 -1.03 -3.96
CA SER A 218 -40.54 -0.70 -3.83
C SER A 218 -40.76 0.71 -3.27
N ALA A 219 -39.94 1.13 -2.30
CA ALA A 219 -39.95 2.51 -1.81
C ALA A 219 -39.60 3.52 -2.92
N TYR A 220 -38.67 3.19 -3.82
CA TYR A 220 -38.33 4.03 -4.97
C TYR A 220 -39.47 4.14 -5.98
N ILE A 221 -40.10 3.02 -6.36
CA ILE A 221 -41.26 3.03 -7.26
C ILE A 221 -42.38 3.86 -6.63
N ARG A 222 -42.74 3.61 -5.36
CA ARG A 222 -43.76 4.40 -4.65
C ARG A 222 -43.39 5.87 -4.48
N SER A 223 -42.10 6.25 -4.46
CA SER A 223 -41.68 7.67 -4.40
C SER A 223 -41.91 8.46 -5.70
N LYS A 224 -42.23 7.78 -6.83
CA LYS A 224 -42.63 8.46 -8.08
C LYS A 224 -44.03 9.09 -8.01
N GLY A 225 -44.81 8.81 -6.97
CA GLY A 225 -46.13 9.39 -6.76
C GLY A 225 -47.22 8.77 -7.64
N ALA A 226 -48.03 9.62 -8.28
CA ALA A 226 -49.29 9.24 -8.91
C ALA A 226 -49.15 8.13 -9.97
N GLY A 227 -49.89 7.04 -9.77
CA GLY A 227 -49.87 5.84 -10.60
C GLY A 227 -48.83 4.80 -10.19
N PHE A 228 -48.12 4.96 -9.06
CA PHE A 228 -47.14 4.00 -8.54
C PHE A 228 -47.49 3.50 -7.12
N GLU A 229 -48.77 3.53 -6.74
CA GLU A 229 -49.25 3.17 -5.41
C GLU A 229 -49.29 1.65 -5.19
N ASN A 230 -49.66 0.89 -6.24
CA ASN A 230 -49.98 -0.54 -6.21
C ASN A 230 -48.73 -1.44 -6.26
N VAL A 231 -47.79 -1.24 -5.32
CA VAL A 231 -46.53 -1.99 -5.25
C VAL A 231 -46.55 -2.98 -4.08
N PHE A 232 -46.22 -4.24 -4.38
CA PHE A 232 -46.26 -5.38 -3.46
C PHE A 232 -44.94 -6.15 -3.50
N GLN A 233 -44.50 -6.71 -2.37
CA GLN A 233 -43.23 -7.43 -2.29
C GLN A 233 -43.34 -8.76 -1.53
N LEU A 234 -42.64 -9.78 -2.02
CA LEU A 234 -42.59 -11.10 -1.41
C LEU A 234 -41.86 -11.08 -0.06
N TYR A 235 -42.59 -11.28 1.04
CA TYR A 235 -42.04 -11.29 2.40
C TYR A 235 -40.98 -12.39 2.55
N GLY A 236 -39.81 -12.02 3.06
CA GLY A 236 -38.66 -12.92 3.18
C GLY A 236 -38.03 -13.36 1.84
N GLY A 237 -38.55 -12.89 0.70
CA GLY A 237 -38.05 -13.21 -0.64
C GLY A 237 -38.24 -14.66 -1.08
N ILE A 238 -37.57 -15.04 -2.18
CA ILE A 238 -37.64 -16.38 -2.78
C ILE A 238 -37.36 -17.48 -1.75
N GLN A 239 -36.47 -17.22 -0.78
CA GLN A 239 -36.14 -18.22 0.25
C GLN A 239 -37.36 -18.65 1.07
N ARG A 240 -38.14 -17.73 1.66
CA ARG A 240 -39.36 -18.10 2.41
C ARG A 240 -40.43 -18.71 1.50
N TYR A 241 -40.46 -18.31 0.23
CA TYR A 241 -41.38 -18.89 -0.73
C TYR A 241 -41.05 -20.35 -1.06
N LEU A 242 -39.78 -20.71 -1.26
CA LEU A 242 -39.36 -22.11 -1.49
C LEU A 242 -39.46 -22.98 -0.22
N GLU A 243 -39.42 -22.38 0.97
CA GLU A 243 -39.72 -23.08 2.23
C GLU A 243 -41.22 -23.47 2.34
N GLN A 244 -42.14 -22.68 1.76
CA GLN A 244 -43.57 -22.97 1.74
C GLN A 244 -44.02 -23.78 0.50
N PHE A 245 -43.37 -23.57 -0.65
CA PHE A 245 -43.61 -24.25 -1.92
C PHE A 245 -42.33 -24.99 -2.35
N PRO A 246 -41.99 -26.13 -1.69
CA PRO A 246 -40.76 -26.87 -1.98
C PRO A 246 -40.75 -27.49 -3.38
N ASP A 247 -41.91 -27.68 -4.00
CA ASP A 247 -42.07 -28.07 -5.41
C ASP A 247 -41.76 -26.93 -6.41
N GLY A 248 -41.51 -25.71 -5.90
CA GLY A 248 -41.28 -24.49 -6.67
C GLY A 248 -42.58 -23.72 -6.97
N GLY A 249 -43.73 -24.36 -7.17
CA GLY A 249 -44.97 -23.68 -7.54
C GLY A 249 -44.81 -22.79 -8.79
N PHE A 250 -44.85 -21.47 -8.64
CA PHE A 250 -44.54 -20.52 -9.72
C PHE A 250 -43.05 -20.16 -9.87
N PHE A 251 -42.18 -20.46 -8.90
CA PHE A 251 -40.73 -20.34 -9.07
C PHE A 251 -40.17 -21.60 -9.72
N ARG A 252 -39.31 -21.44 -10.72
CA ARG A 252 -38.67 -22.55 -11.44
C ARG A 252 -37.15 -22.43 -11.36
N GLY A 253 -36.45 -23.57 -11.41
CA GLY A 253 -35.00 -23.64 -11.23
C GLY A 253 -34.53 -23.33 -9.80
N LYS A 254 -33.35 -22.72 -9.67
CA LYS A 254 -32.65 -22.54 -8.39
C LYS A 254 -32.54 -21.07 -7.98
N ASN A 255 -32.69 -20.79 -6.69
CA ASN A 255 -32.49 -19.48 -6.09
C ASN A 255 -31.01 -19.26 -5.75
N PHE A 256 -30.37 -18.24 -6.32
CA PHE A 256 -28.97 -17.89 -6.00
C PHE A 256 -28.82 -17.41 -4.56
N VAL A 257 -27.86 -17.97 -3.81
CA VAL A 257 -27.56 -17.62 -2.41
C VAL A 257 -26.10 -17.19 -2.22
N PHE A 258 -25.85 -16.36 -1.21
CA PHE A 258 -24.57 -15.65 -1.01
C PHE A 258 -23.59 -16.36 -0.06
N ASP A 259 -23.73 -17.67 0.06
CA ASP A 259 -22.97 -18.61 0.91
C ASP A 259 -22.35 -19.76 0.08
N HIS A 260 -21.85 -20.81 0.73
CA HIS A 260 -21.13 -21.93 0.11
C HIS A 260 -21.99 -22.81 -0.80
N ARG A 261 -23.32 -22.84 -0.59
CA ARG A 261 -24.25 -23.61 -1.43
C ARG A 261 -24.39 -23.00 -2.82
N ILE A 262 -24.14 -21.68 -2.95
CA ILE A 262 -24.22 -20.84 -4.16
C ILE A 262 -25.64 -20.75 -4.78
N SER A 263 -26.41 -21.82 -4.76
CA SER A 263 -27.83 -21.85 -5.14
C SER A 263 -28.59 -22.92 -4.36
N VAL A 264 -29.82 -22.65 -3.95
CA VAL A 264 -30.75 -23.64 -3.38
C VAL A 264 -31.93 -23.84 -4.33
N GLY A 265 -32.33 -25.09 -4.56
CA GLY A 265 -33.42 -25.44 -5.49
C GLY A 265 -34.68 -25.89 -4.78
N SER A 266 -35.78 -25.85 -5.53
CA SER A 266 -36.96 -26.69 -5.31
C SER A 266 -36.64 -28.19 -5.50
N SER A 267 -37.56 -29.07 -5.13
CA SER A 267 -37.55 -30.49 -5.52
C SER A 267 -37.87 -30.70 -7.01
N ASP A 268 -38.44 -29.69 -7.69
CA ASP A 268 -38.47 -29.62 -9.15
C ASP A 268 -37.02 -29.55 -9.68
N THR A 269 -36.64 -30.58 -10.44
CA THR A 269 -35.30 -30.75 -11.03
C THR A 269 -35.15 -30.03 -12.38
N SER A 270 -36.14 -29.25 -12.83
CA SER A 270 -36.08 -28.53 -14.10
C SER A 270 -34.98 -27.47 -14.14
N ILE A 271 -33.97 -27.73 -14.97
CA ILE A 271 -32.80 -26.87 -15.12
C ILE A 271 -33.15 -25.71 -16.07
N MET A 272 -33.55 -24.56 -15.50
CA MET A 272 -33.80 -23.33 -16.27
C MET A 272 -32.55 -22.74 -16.92
N GLY A 273 -31.40 -22.88 -16.25
CA GLY A 273 -30.13 -22.34 -16.73
C GLY A 273 -29.68 -23.02 -18.01
N ALA A 274 -29.02 -22.28 -18.90
CA ALA A 274 -28.37 -22.82 -20.09
C ALA A 274 -26.87 -22.49 -20.08
N CYS A 275 -26.06 -23.42 -20.57
CA CYS A 275 -24.66 -23.19 -20.89
C CYS A 275 -24.54 -22.11 -21.97
N LEU A 276 -23.86 -21.01 -21.65
CA LEU A 276 -23.63 -19.86 -22.53
C LEU A 276 -22.88 -20.19 -23.84
N ILE A 277 -22.24 -21.37 -23.93
CA ILE A 277 -21.50 -21.81 -25.12
C ILE A 277 -22.33 -22.74 -26.01
N CYS A 278 -22.88 -23.82 -25.47
CA CYS A 278 -23.55 -24.88 -26.26
C CYS A 278 -25.07 -24.94 -26.09
N GLY A 279 -25.67 -24.05 -25.29
CA GLY A 279 -27.11 -24.01 -25.02
C GLY A 279 -27.65 -25.15 -24.14
N SER A 280 -26.85 -26.17 -23.79
CA SER A 280 -27.32 -27.29 -22.97
C SER A 280 -27.75 -26.84 -21.58
N SER A 281 -28.82 -27.43 -21.05
CA SER A 281 -29.34 -27.12 -19.72
C SER A 281 -28.27 -27.30 -18.64
N TYR A 282 -27.91 -26.21 -17.96
CA TYR A 282 -26.91 -26.19 -16.90
C TYR A 282 -27.08 -24.94 -16.02
N ASP A 283 -27.21 -25.13 -14.70
CA ASP A 283 -27.51 -24.06 -13.72
C ASP A 283 -26.49 -23.96 -12.56
N ASN A 284 -25.39 -24.72 -12.62
CA ASN A 284 -24.42 -24.81 -11.54
C ASN A 284 -23.37 -23.67 -11.62
N TYR A 285 -23.15 -22.96 -10.52
CA TYR A 285 -22.16 -21.87 -10.42
C TYR A 285 -20.91 -22.24 -9.58
N SER A 286 -20.73 -23.50 -9.22
CA SER A 286 -19.61 -23.97 -8.36
C SER A 286 -18.23 -23.77 -8.99
N SER A 287 -18.13 -23.85 -10.32
CA SER A 287 -16.92 -23.48 -11.09
C SER A 287 -16.60 -21.97 -11.05
N ARG A 288 -17.57 -21.15 -10.63
CA ARG A 288 -17.51 -19.68 -10.51
C ARG A 288 -17.03 -18.99 -11.80
N CYS A 289 -17.36 -19.55 -12.96
CA CYS A 289 -17.09 -18.98 -14.28
C CYS A 289 -17.64 -17.55 -14.41
N ARG A 290 -16.89 -16.66 -15.07
CA ARG A 290 -17.17 -15.22 -15.12
C ARG A 290 -16.92 -14.63 -16.50
N CYS A 291 -17.78 -13.69 -16.91
CA CYS A 291 -17.64 -12.99 -18.18
C CYS A 291 -16.32 -12.20 -18.27
N THR A 292 -15.59 -12.40 -19.36
CA THR A 292 -14.29 -11.81 -19.70
C THR A 292 -14.33 -10.29 -19.94
N HIS A 293 -15.50 -9.65 -20.04
CA HIS A 293 -15.64 -8.19 -20.18
C HIS A 293 -16.29 -7.47 -18.99
N CYS A 294 -16.99 -8.18 -18.09
CA CYS A 294 -17.71 -7.53 -16.98
C CYS A 294 -17.70 -8.28 -15.64
N ARG A 295 -17.14 -9.49 -15.58
CA ARG A 295 -16.96 -10.33 -14.37
C ARG A 295 -18.22 -10.71 -13.60
N ILE A 296 -19.40 -10.47 -14.17
CA ILE A 296 -20.64 -11.17 -13.82
C ILE A 296 -20.42 -12.69 -13.93
N LEU A 297 -21.03 -13.47 -13.04
CA LEU A 297 -21.02 -14.93 -13.15
C LEU A 297 -21.73 -15.36 -14.45
N VAL A 298 -21.31 -16.46 -15.05
CA VAL A 298 -21.89 -17.05 -16.29
C VAL A 298 -21.96 -18.57 -16.19
N LEU A 299 -23.00 -19.15 -16.78
CA LEU A 299 -23.26 -20.59 -16.76
C LEU A 299 -22.49 -21.25 -17.89
N ILE A 300 -21.64 -22.20 -17.55
CA ILE A 300 -20.83 -22.97 -18.50
C ILE A 300 -20.85 -24.41 -18.02
N CYS A 301 -21.46 -25.33 -18.78
CA CYS A 301 -21.48 -26.75 -18.42
C CYS A 301 -20.07 -27.32 -18.38
N ASP A 302 -19.83 -28.37 -17.60
CA ASP A 302 -18.47 -28.83 -17.31
C ASP A 302 -17.72 -29.23 -18.60
N SER A 303 -18.43 -29.85 -19.57
CA SER A 303 -17.92 -30.15 -20.92
C SER A 303 -17.59 -28.93 -21.80
N CYS A 304 -18.01 -27.72 -21.42
CA CYS A 304 -17.69 -26.45 -22.06
C CYS A 304 -16.73 -25.57 -21.25
N GLN A 305 -16.60 -25.80 -19.93
CA GLN A 305 -15.53 -25.18 -19.11
C GLN A 305 -14.16 -25.62 -19.64
N ILE A 306 -14.10 -26.88 -20.11
CA ILE A 306 -13.00 -27.50 -20.84
C ILE A 306 -12.66 -26.79 -22.16
N LYS A 307 -13.68 -26.38 -22.92
CA LYS A 307 -13.54 -25.99 -24.34
C LYS A 307 -13.29 -24.51 -24.57
N SER A 308 -13.45 -23.67 -23.56
CA SER A 308 -13.13 -22.26 -23.68
C SER A 308 -12.73 -21.67 -22.33
N ASP A 309 -11.69 -20.85 -22.40
CA ASP A 309 -11.07 -20.19 -21.26
C ASP A 309 -11.61 -18.74 -21.09
N ALA A 310 -12.37 -18.25 -22.07
CA ALA A 310 -13.03 -16.95 -22.05
C ALA A 310 -14.53 -17.09 -22.30
N TYR A 311 -15.33 -16.30 -21.59
CA TYR A 311 -16.79 -16.34 -21.68
C TYR A 311 -17.30 -14.93 -21.89
N VAL A 312 -18.21 -14.69 -22.83
CA VAL A 312 -18.82 -13.37 -23.01
C VAL A 312 -20.31 -13.47 -22.74
N CYS A 313 -20.76 -12.93 -21.61
CA CYS A 313 -22.17 -12.95 -21.26
C CYS A 313 -23.02 -12.25 -22.33
N GLU A 314 -24.24 -12.71 -22.52
CA GLU A 314 -25.26 -12.19 -23.43
C GLU A 314 -25.42 -10.66 -23.38
N LEU A 315 -25.31 -10.02 -22.19
CA LEU A 315 -25.34 -8.56 -22.09
C LEU A 315 -24.13 -7.87 -22.74
N CYS A 316 -22.99 -8.53 -22.80
CA CYS A 316 -21.80 -8.02 -23.48
C CYS A 316 -21.87 -8.29 -24.98
N GLN A 317 -22.35 -9.48 -25.39
CA GLN A 317 -22.64 -9.82 -26.79
C GLN A 317 -23.60 -8.79 -27.41
N LYS A 318 -24.73 -8.52 -26.74
CA LYS A 318 -25.69 -7.44 -27.09
C LYS A 318 -25.09 -6.03 -27.17
N HIS A 319 -23.91 -5.78 -26.60
CA HIS A 319 -23.14 -4.52 -26.73
C HIS A 319 -21.97 -4.65 -27.73
N GLY A 320 -22.12 -5.53 -28.73
CA GLY A 320 -21.14 -5.80 -29.79
C GLY A 320 -19.81 -6.33 -29.25
N MET A 321 -19.84 -7.26 -28.30
CA MET A 321 -18.66 -7.97 -27.79
C MET A 321 -18.85 -9.47 -28.05
N ASP A 322 -18.49 -9.94 -29.24
CA ASP A 322 -18.63 -11.36 -29.61
C ASP A 322 -17.29 -11.98 -30.03
N PHE A 323 -17.26 -13.31 -30.01
CA PHE A 323 -16.15 -14.12 -30.53
C PHE A 323 -16.10 -14.02 -32.06
N GLY A 324 -15.49 -12.95 -32.56
CA GLY A 324 -15.32 -12.71 -34.00
C GLY A 324 -14.68 -11.37 -34.39
N SER A 325 -14.54 -10.40 -33.47
CA SER A 325 -13.90 -9.11 -33.78
C SER A 325 -12.38 -9.13 -33.57
N ILE A 326 -11.69 -10.10 -34.19
CA ILE A 326 -10.23 -10.11 -34.42
C ILE A 326 -10.06 -10.51 -35.89
N PRO A 327 -9.44 -9.69 -36.76
CA PRO A 327 -9.20 -10.08 -38.15
C PRO A 327 -8.16 -11.20 -38.23
N SER A 328 -8.54 -12.33 -38.83
CA SER A 328 -7.59 -13.35 -39.29
C SER A 328 -6.97 -12.94 -40.62
N VAL A 329 -5.65 -12.96 -40.73
CA VAL A 329 -4.93 -12.74 -41.98
C VAL A 329 -4.67 -14.08 -42.65
N GLU A 330 -5.52 -14.43 -43.61
CA GLU A 330 -5.19 -15.33 -44.71
C GLU A 330 -5.81 -14.72 -45.98
N ASP A 331 -5.01 -14.53 -47.03
CA ASP A 331 -5.50 -14.03 -48.32
C ASP A 331 -6.25 -15.16 -49.04
N SER A 332 -7.58 -15.06 -49.08
CA SER A 332 -8.40 -15.94 -49.93
C SER A 332 -8.43 -15.40 -51.37
N GLU A 333 -7.82 -16.12 -52.30
CA GLU A 333 -8.02 -15.87 -53.73
C GLU A 333 -9.51 -15.94 -54.07
N LEU A 334 -10.06 -14.88 -54.70
CA LEU A 334 -11.42 -14.94 -55.25
C LEU A 334 -11.39 -15.71 -56.58
N ALA A 335 -11.94 -16.91 -56.59
CA ALA A 335 -12.17 -17.68 -57.81
C ALA A 335 -13.61 -18.19 -57.91
N THR A 336 -14.47 -17.42 -58.58
CA THR A 336 -15.72 -17.95 -59.15
C THR A 336 -15.94 -17.37 -60.55
N VAL A 337 -15.07 -17.82 -61.46
CA VAL A 337 -15.23 -17.96 -62.92
C VAL A 337 -16.18 -16.98 -63.63
N LEU A 338 -15.64 -16.07 -64.46
CA LEU A 338 -15.84 -16.07 -65.93
C LEU A 338 -15.08 -14.93 -66.65
N ASP A 339 -14.03 -15.32 -67.37
CA ASP A 339 -13.75 -14.96 -68.78
C ASP A 339 -13.86 -13.47 -69.25
N LYS A 340 -12.72 -12.77 -69.43
CA LYS A 340 -12.07 -12.58 -70.77
C LYS A 340 -10.79 -11.71 -70.81
N ASN A 341 -9.83 -12.20 -71.58
CA ASN A 341 -8.86 -11.50 -72.46
C ASN A 341 -7.68 -10.61 -71.95
N ASP A 342 -6.52 -10.87 -72.59
CA ASP A 342 -5.50 -9.93 -73.09
C ASP A 342 -4.53 -9.18 -72.14
N LEU A 343 -3.65 -9.97 -71.52
CA LEU A 343 -2.17 -10.00 -71.75
C LEU A 343 -1.40 -8.70 -72.14
N LYS A 344 -0.16 -8.57 -71.59
CA LYS A 344 1.00 -7.70 -71.98
C LYS A 344 1.07 -6.29 -71.32
N THR A 345 2.23 -5.66 -71.06
CA THR A 345 3.67 -6.08 -70.98
C THR A 345 4.56 -4.95 -70.40
N VAL A 346 5.56 -5.30 -69.56
CA VAL A 346 6.80 -4.53 -69.22
C VAL A 346 6.75 -3.16 -68.49
N CYS A 347 7.27 -3.18 -67.26
CA CYS A 347 8.35 -2.35 -66.66
C CYS A 347 8.73 -0.96 -67.23
N SER A 348 8.98 0.04 -66.36
CA SER A 348 10.28 0.76 -66.26
C SER A 348 10.30 1.87 -65.20
N ASP A 349 11.49 2.39 -64.87
CA ASP A 349 11.79 3.28 -63.75
C ASP A 349 11.48 4.80 -63.95
N SER A 350 11.40 5.49 -62.80
CA SER A 350 12.23 6.67 -62.44
C SER A 350 11.58 8.06 -62.20
N LYS A 351 12.03 8.65 -61.08
CA LYS A 351 12.34 10.08 -60.82
C LYS A 351 11.24 11.17 -60.72
N ILE A 352 11.08 11.60 -59.45
CA ILE A 352 11.29 12.99 -58.95
C ILE A 352 10.13 14.03 -59.01
N SER A 353 9.86 14.57 -57.80
CA SER A 353 9.33 15.90 -57.44
C SER A 353 7.82 16.19 -57.44
N SER A 354 7.39 16.85 -56.35
CA SER A 354 6.27 17.82 -56.23
C SER A 354 4.89 17.40 -56.78
N GLN A 355 3.84 17.26 -55.96
CA GLN A 355 3.23 18.35 -55.18
C GLN A 355 2.38 17.81 -54.01
N LEU A 356 2.10 18.65 -53.00
CA LEU A 356 0.94 18.44 -52.12
C LEU A 356 -0.34 18.84 -52.86
N PRO A 357 -1.42 18.07 -52.69
CA PRO A 357 -2.72 18.67 -52.42
C PRO A 357 -3.24 18.23 -51.06
N SER A 358 -3.64 19.18 -50.21
CA SER A 358 -4.44 18.87 -49.02
C SER A 358 -5.83 18.39 -49.42
N ARG A 359 -6.33 17.30 -48.83
CA ARG A 359 -7.77 17.06 -48.74
C ARG A 359 -8.15 16.41 -47.41
N ASN A 360 -9.13 17.02 -46.74
CA ASN A 360 -9.74 16.44 -45.55
C ASN A 360 -10.45 15.14 -45.91
N GLY A 361 -10.17 14.08 -45.16
CA GLY A 361 -10.97 12.86 -45.11
C GLY A 361 -11.04 12.39 -43.66
N ASN A 362 -12.26 12.18 -43.15
CA ASN A 362 -12.45 11.71 -41.77
C ASN A 362 -12.10 10.21 -41.68
N ALA A 363 -10.81 9.90 -41.59
CA ALA A 363 -10.35 8.57 -41.22
C ALA A 363 -10.72 8.30 -39.76
N VAL A 364 -11.44 7.21 -39.49
CA VAL A 364 -11.70 6.75 -38.13
C VAL A 364 -10.37 6.27 -37.52
N PRO A 365 -9.92 6.78 -36.36
CA PRO A 365 -8.62 6.40 -35.81
C PRO A 365 -8.50 4.89 -35.58
N ARG A 366 -7.42 4.28 -36.10
CA ARG A 366 -7.11 2.87 -35.85
C ARG A 366 -6.85 2.69 -34.35
N LYS A 367 -7.49 1.68 -33.74
CA LYS A 367 -7.25 1.33 -32.33
C LYS A 367 -5.81 0.85 -32.14
N LEU A 368 -5.22 1.26 -31.02
CA LEU A 368 -3.89 0.79 -30.59
C LEU A 368 -3.96 -0.70 -30.24
N ARG A 369 -3.07 -1.53 -30.78
CA ARG A 369 -2.99 -2.96 -30.43
C ARG A 369 -1.98 -3.16 -29.31
N ILE A 370 -2.42 -3.66 -28.16
CA ILE A 370 -1.59 -3.76 -26.95
C ILE A 370 -1.45 -5.22 -26.53
N LEU A 371 -0.23 -5.74 -26.53
CA LEU A 371 0.07 -7.11 -26.09
C LEU A 371 0.11 -7.19 -24.56
N CYS A 372 -0.59 -8.15 -23.97
CA CYS A 372 -0.88 -8.18 -22.53
C CYS A 372 -0.22 -9.37 -21.82
N LEU A 373 0.80 -9.09 -20.99
CA LEU A 373 1.61 -10.09 -20.28
C LEU A 373 1.13 -10.29 -18.84
N HIS A 374 0.75 -11.52 -18.49
CA HIS A 374 0.14 -11.85 -17.20
C HIS A 374 1.14 -11.96 -16.03
N GLY A 375 0.67 -11.95 -14.79
CA GLY A 375 1.52 -12.19 -13.61
C GLY A 375 1.91 -13.66 -13.41
N PHE A 376 2.75 -13.95 -12.42
CA PHE A 376 3.12 -15.33 -12.06
C PHE A 376 1.90 -16.20 -11.71
N ARG A 377 1.93 -17.49 -12.11
CA ARG A 377 0.84 -18.47 -11.91
C ARG A 377 -0.52 -18.00 -12.43
N GLN A 378 -0.48 -17.18 -13.46
CA GLN A 378 -1.64 -16.82 -14.25
C GLN A 378 -1.55 -17.53 -15.61
N ASN A 379 -2.45 -17.16 -16.50
CA ASN A 379 -2.55 -17.59 -17.89
C ASN A 379 -3.31 -16.47 -18.63
N ALA A 380 -3.24 -16.42 -19.97
CA ALA A 380 -3.85 -15.40 -20.82
C ALA A 380 -5.33 -15.19 -20.45
N SER A 381 -6.06 -16.31 -20.32
CA SER A 381 -7.41 -16.42 -19.81
C SER A 381 -7.67 -15.64 -18.51
N SER A 382 -6.98 -16.01 -17.43
CA SER A 382 -7.26 -15.45 -16.11
C SER A 382 -6.83 -13.99 -16.02
N PHE A 383 -5.82 -13.55 -16.79
CA PHE A 383 -5.41 -12.16 -16.84
C PHE A 383 -6.33 -11.28 -17.71
N LYS A 384 -6.78 -11.77 -18.87
CA LYS A 384 -7.89 -11.18 -19.65
C LYS A 384 -9.16 -11.06 -18.79
N GLY A 385 -9.40 -12.04 -17.94
CA GLY A 385 -10.40 -11.99 -16.88
C GLY A 385 -10.15 -10.90 -15.83
N ARG A 386 -8.95 -10.77 -15.27
CA ARG A 386 -8.65 -9.73 -14.26
C ARG A 386 -8.74 -8.30 -14.82
N SER A 387 -8.26 -8.10 -16.04
CA SER A 387 -8.24 -6.81 -16.75
C SER A 387 -9.54 -6.45 -17.48
N ALA A 388 -10.56 -7.32 -17.47
CA ALA A 388 -11.87 -7.16 -18.11
C ALA A 388 -12.48 -5.75 -18.05
N SER A 389 -12.44 -5.11 -16.88
CA SER A 389 -13.00 -3.76 -16.68
C SER A 389 -12.19 -2.67 -17.37
N LEU A 390 -10.87 -2.82 -17.47
CA LEU A 390 -9.97 -1.95 -18.24
C LEU A 390 -10.26 -2.14 -19.73
N ALA A 391 -10.27 -3.38 -20.20
CA ALA A 391 -10.57 -3.74 -21.59
C ALA A 391 -11.92 -3.16 -22.07
N LYS A 392 -12.98 -3.26 -21.25
CA LYS A 392 -14.28 -2.65 -21.55
C LYS A 392 -14.19 -1.12 -21.67
N LYS A 393 -13.43 -0.45 -20.78
CA LYS A 393 -13.30 1.02 -20.76
C LYS A 393 -12.34 1.57 -21.82
N LEU A 394 -11.46 0.74 -22.38
CA LEU A 394 -10.55 1.10 -23.47
C LEU A 394 -11.02 0.61 -24.86
N LYS A 395 -12.15 -0.12 -24.99
CA LYS A 395 -12.66 -0.73 -26.25
C LYS A 395 -12.74 0.23 -27.45
N SER A 396 -12.88 1.54 -27.22
CA SER A 396 -12.94 2.57 -28.25
C SER A 396 -11.57 3.14 -28.67
N ILE A 397 -10.50 2.85 -27.94
CA ILE A 397 -9.14 3.40 -28.13
C ILE A 397 -8.13 2.28 -28.42
N ALA A 398 -8.27 1.11 -27.78
CA ALA A 398 -7.32 0.01 -27.88
C ALA A 398 -7.98 -1.37 -28.02
N GLU A 399 -7.25 -2.28 -28.68
CA GLU A 399 -7.43 -3.73 -28.67
C GLU A 399 -6.41 -4.32 -27.68
N LEU A 400 -6.85 -5.18 -26.76
CA LEU A 400 -5.97 -5.86 -25.81
C LEU A 400 -5.84 -7.34 -26.20
N VAL A 401 -4.64 -7.76 -26.61
CA VAL A 401 -4.30 -9.11 -27.05
C VAL A 401 -3.57 -9.83 -25.93
N PHE A 402 -4.01 -11.03 -25.53
CA PHE A 402 -3.49 -11.73 -24.35
C PHE A 402 -2.85 -13.05 -24.77
N ILE A 403 -1.66 -13.32 -24.24
CA ILE A 403 -0.86 -14.51 -24.53
C ILE A 403 -0.42 -15.19 -23.23
N ASP A 404 -0.20 -16.49 -23.32
CA ASP A 404 0.38 -17.30 -22.24
C ASP A 404 1.89 -17.19 -22.25
N ALA A 405 2.51 -17.25 -21.08
CA ALA A 405 3.96 -17.30 -20.97
C ALA A 405 4.48 -18.72 -21.28
N PRO A 406 5.69 -18.90 -21.86
CA PRO A 406 6.11 -20.20 -22.38
C PRO A 406 6.49 -21.23 -21.30
N HIS A 407 6.72 -20.82 -20.05
CA HIS A 407 7.11 -21.72 -18.97
C HIS A 407 5.89 -22.28 -18.24
N GLU A 408 5.51 -23.51 -18.57
CA GLU A 408 4.43 -24.22 -17.88
C GLU A 408 4.91 -24.78 -16.53
N LEU A 409 4.39 -24.21 -15.45
CA LEU A 409 4.71 -24.57 -14.08
C LEU A 409 3.98 -25.85 -13.64
N PRO A 410 4.63 -26.77 -12.92
CA PRO A 410 3.94 -27.89 -12.27
C PRO A 410 3.00 -27.38 -11.17
N PHE A 411 1.97 -28.17 -10.87
CA PHE A 411 1.26 -28.06 -9.59
C PHE A 411 2.26 -28.33 -8.44
N ILE A 412 2.21 -27.56 -7.34
CA ILE A 412 3.07 -27.86 -6.17
C ILE A 412 2.57 -29.14 -5.50
N TYR A 413 3.17 -30.28 -5.87
CA TYR A 413 3.26 -31.50 -5.09
C TYR A 413 4.56 -32.22 -5.52
N GLN A 414 5.48 -32.46 -4.58
CA GLN A 414 6.68 -33.27 -4.85
C GLN A 414 7.17 -33.94 -3.56
N SER A 415 8.05 -34.93 -3.68
CA SER A 415 8.24 -35.98 -2.68
C SER A 415 9.24 -35.68 -1.57
N CYS A 416 9.06 -36.37 -0.44
CA CYS A 416 10.09 -36.55 0.58
C CYS A 416 10.70 -37.94 0.40
N THR A 417 11.99 -38.01 0.09
CA THR A 417 12.77 -39.26 0.10
C THR A 417 13.53 -39.43 1.42
N GLU A 418 13.81 -40.70 1.76
CA GLU A 418 14.69 -41.13 2.86
C GLU A 418 14.21 -40.95 4.32
N ALA A 419 13.21 -41.74 4.72
CA ALA A 419 13.24 -42.45 6.00
C ALA A 419 12.56 -43.82 5.85
N LYS A 420 13.14 -44.88 6.43
CA LYS A 420 12.67 -46.28 6.26
C LYS A 420 11.89 -46.76 7.49
N ASN A 421 10.68 -47.30 7.30
CA ASN A 421 10.31 -48.69 7.68
C ASN A 421 8.78 -48.97 7.69
N SER A 422 8.44 -50.20 7.26
CA SER A 422 7.23 -51.00 7.60
C SER A 422 5.84 -50.34 7.71
N CYS A 423 4.98 -50.53 6.70
CA CYS A 423 3.94 -51.60 6.71
C CYS A 423 3.17 -51.67 5.37
N ALA A 424 2.38 -52.74 5.18
CA ALA A 424 1.74 -53.10 3.90
C ALA A 424 0.42 -52.33 3.62
N PRO A 425 -0.03 -52.24 2.33
CA PRO A 425 -1.06 -51.29 1.92
C PRO A 425 -2.50 -51.86 1.84
N PRO A 426 -3.54 -51.02 2.03
CA PRO A 426 -4.88 -51.30 1.54
C PRO A 426 -5.01 -50.93 0.04
N THR A 427 -5.73 -51.74 -0.74
CA THR A 427 -5.96 -51.52 -2.17
C THR A 427 -7.13 -50.57 -2.43
N GLY A 428 -6.86 -49.47 -3.16
CA GLY A 428 -7.89 -48.54 -3.62
C GLY A 428 -7.37 -47.67 -4.75
N GLN A 429 -7.84 -47.89 -5.97
CA GLN A 429 -7.42 -47.14 -7.16
C GLN A 429 -8.10 -45.77 -7.20
N HIS A 430 -7.37 -44.72 -6.85
CA HIS A 430 -7.76 -43.35 -7.20
C HIS A 430 -7.41 -43.09 -8.68
N ALA A 431 -8.42 -42.93 -9.52
CA ALA A 431 -8.23 -42.46 -10.90
C ALA A 431 -7.73 -40.99 -10.90
N PRO A 432 -6.92 -40.59 -11.90
CA PRO A 432 -6.43 -39.22 -12.00
C PRO A 432 -7.57 -38.21 -12.29
N PRO A 433 -7.39 -36.91 -11.96
CA PRO A 433 -8.36 -35.88 -12.32
C PRO A 433 -8.48 -35.74 -13.85
N PRO A 434 -9.66 -35.40 -14.40
CA PRO A 434 -9.80 -35.12 -15.83
C PRO A 434 -8.95 -33.90 -16.23
N GLU A 435 -8.23 -34.03 -17.35
CA GLU A 435 -7.02 -33.26 -17.73
C GLU A 435 -7.16 -31.73 -17.84
N ASN A 436 -8.38 -31.21 -17.78
CA ASN A 436 -8.72 -29.86 -18.23
C ASN A 436 -8.75 -28.84 -17.09
N CYS A 437 -7.75 -28.89 -16.21
CA CYS A 437 -7.66 -28.02 -15.04
C CYS A 437 -6.42 -27.12 -15.06
N LYS A 438 -6.56 -25.93 -15.67
CA LYS A 438 -5.89 -24.69 -15.25
C LYS A 438 -4.35 -24.77 -15.18
N ARG A 439 -3.71 -25.18 -16.28
CA ARG A 439 -2.25 -25.02 -16.50
C ARG A 439 -1.80 -23.60 -16.13
N LYS A 440 -0.61 -23.50 -15.53
CA LYS A 440 -0.10 -22.26 -14.91
C LYS A 440 1.20 -21.86 -15.56
N TYR A 441 1.30 -20.59 -15.94
CA TYR A 441 2.45 -20.10 -16.68
C TYR A 441 3.21 -19.01 -15.91
N ALA A 442 4.49 -18.86 -16.24
CA ALA A 442 5.37 -17.79 -15.78
C ALA A 442 6.22 -17.23 -16.92
N TRP A 443 6.56 -15.95 -16.86
CA TRP A 443 7.49 -15.34 -17.82
C TRP A 443 8.94 -15.68 -17.51
N LEU A 444 9.22 -16.05 -16.27
CA LEU A 444 10.53 -16.42 -15.75
C LEU A 444 10.35 -17.53 -14.70
N VAL A 445 11.39 -18.33 -14.49
CA VAL A 445 11.40 -19.48 -13.58
C VAL A 445 12.58 -19.40 -12.61
N ALA A 446 12.64 -20.34 -11.67
CA ALA A 446 13.81 -20.54 -10.81
C ALA A 446 14.93 -21.28 -11.57
N SER A 447 16.17 -21.13 -11.12
CA SER A 447 17.36 -21.65 -11.79
C SER A 447 17.45 -23.19 -11.83
N ASP A 448 16.68 -23.87 -10.98
CA ASP A 448 16.57 -25.32 -10.85
C ASP A 448 15.39 -25.94 -11.64
N PHE A 449 14.74 -25.16 -12.52
CA PHE A 449 13.50 -25.56 -13.20
C PHE A 449 13.71 -26.70 -14.23
N GLY A 450 13.71 -27.94 -13.74
CA GLY A 450 13.75 -29.17 -14.53
C GLY A 450 12.47 -29.38 -15.34
N GLY A 451 12.46 -28.89 -16.58
CA GLY A 451 11.33 -29.02 -17.49
C GLY A 451 10.99 -30.48 -17.82
N LYS A 452 9.76 -30.90 -17.47
CA LYS A 452 9.13 -32.22 -17.70
C LYS A 452 9.67 -33.41 -16.89
N VAL A 453 8.99 -33.72 -15.80
CA VAL A 453 8.79 -35.11 -15.34
C VAL A 453 7.32 -35.27 -14.93
N GLU A 454 6.65 -36.31 -15.42
CA GLU A 454 5.31 -36.71 -14.94
C GLU A 454 5.48 -37.52 -13.65
N ALA A 455 5.06 -36.99 -12.48
CA ALA A 455 5.30 -37.61 -11.19
C ALA A 455 4.17 -37.39 -10.15
N ASP A 456 4.02 -38.39 -9.28
CA ASP A 456 2.95 -38.64 -8.30
C ASP A 456 2.38 -37.45 -7.50
N TRP A 457 1.04 -37.38 -7.48
CA TRP A 457 0.26 -36.37 -6.76
C TRP A 457 0.07 -36.72 -5.26
N LYS A 458 0.68 -35.96 -4.33
CA LYS A 458 0.35 -36.01 -2.88
C LYS A 458 0.42 -34.64 -2.20
N ILE A 459 -0.54 -34.38 -1.31
CA ILE A 459 -0.78 -33.10 -0.62
C ILE A 459 0.49 -32.54 0.05
N ALA A 460 0.78 -31.27 -0.22
CA ALA A 460 1.85 -30.52 0.44
C ALA A 460 1.40 -29.99 1.82
N ASN A 461 2.29 -30.07 2.81
CA ASN A 461 2.02 -29.69 4.21
C ASN A 461 2.42 -28.24 4.57
N GLN A 462 2.82 -27.43 3.57
CA GLN A 462 3.30 -26.05 3.76
C GLN A 462 2.32 -25.02 3.16
N PRO A 463 2.17 -23.82 3.74
CA PRO A 463 1.45 -22.71 3.12
C PRO A 463 2.12 -22.26 1.80
N PHE A 464 1.32 -21.69 0.89
CA PHE A 464 1.84 -21.06 -0.33
C PHE A 464 2.47 -19.70 -0.02
N ASP A 465 3.78 -19.55 -0.25
CA ASP A 465 4.47 -18.26 -0.18
C ASP A 465 4.02 -17.33 -1.33
N PRO A 466 3.45 -16.13 -1.01
CA PRO A 466 3.05 -15.17 -2.02
C PRO A 466 4.23 -14.46 -2.71
N LEU A 467 5.47 -14.56 -2.23
CA LEU A 467 6.64 -13.86 -2.79
C LEU A 467 7.50 -14.72 -3.73
N GLN A 468 7.19 -16.01 -3.89
CA GLN A 468 7.95 -17.01 -4.66
C GLN A 468 8.37 -16.58 -6.10
N TYR A 469 7.70 -15.59 -6.70
CA TYR A 469 8.03 -15.09 -8.05
C TYR A 469 9.12 -14.02 -8.10
N GLN A 470 9.55 -13.48 -6.96
CA GLN A 470 10.57 -12.42 -6.94
C GLN A 470 11.98 -12.98 -7.19
N GLY A 471 12.24 -14.23 -6.79
CA GLY A 471 13.46 -14.99 -7.09
C GLY A 471 13.43 -15.75 -8.42
N GLN A 472 12.55 -15.39 -9.35
CA GLN A 472 12.44 -16.04 -10.67
C GLN A 472 13.07 -15.16 -11.75
N THR A 473 14.34 -15.41 -12.03
CA THR A 473 15.17 -14.66 -12.97
C THR A 473 15.42 -15.40 -14.28
N ASP A 474 15.28 -16.73 -14.29
CA ASP A 474 15.74 -17.58 -15.40
C ASP A 474 14.66 -17.87 -16.44
N GLY A 475 15.06 -18.45 -17.56
CA GLY A 475 14.16 -18.70 -18.70
C GLY A 475 13.85 -17.46 -19.55
N PHE A 476 14.56 -16.33 -19.31
CA PHE A 476 14.38 -15.09 -20.07
C PHE A 476 14.53 -15.30 -21.59
N ASP A 477 15.56 -16.01 -22.05
CA ASP A 477 15.80 -16.19 -23.49
C ASP A 477 14.68 -16.96 -24.20
N VAL A 478 14.07 -17.94 -23.52
CA VAL A 478 12.90 -18.68 -24.02
C VAL A 478 11.70 -17.73 -24.14
N SER A 479 11.49 -16.87 -23.14
CA SER A 479 10.43 -15.85 -23.16
C SER A 479 10.68 -14.75 -24.17
N LEU A 480 11.93 -14.35 -24.42
CA LEU A 480 12.31 -13.41 -25.46
C LEU A 480 12.11 -14.02 -26.85
N ALA A 481 12.57 -15.25 -27.09
CA ALA A 481 12.38 -15.95 -28.36
C ALA A 481 10.88 -16.19 -28.66
N TYR A 482 10.10 -16.56 -27.64
CA TYR A 482 8.65 -16.66 -27.76
C TYR A 482 8.00 -15.31 -28.08
N LEU A 483 8.38 -14.22 -27.38
CA LEU A 483 7.81 -12.90 -27.65
C LEU A 483 8.21 -12.34 -29.02
N LYS A 484 9.45 -12.53 -29.48
CA LYS A 484 9.89 -12.24 -30.86
C LYS A 484 9.00 -12.98 -31.88
N LYS A 485 8.75 -14.27 -31.66
CA LYS A 485 7.84 -15.07 -32.49
C LYS A 485 6.42 -14.48 -32.48
N MET A 486 5.86 -14.13 -31.32
CA MET A 486 4.54 -13.51 -31.22
C MET A 486 4.44 -12.14 -31.90
N PHE A 487 5.50 -11.32 -31.87
CA PHE A 487 5.55 -10.04 -32.59
C PHE A 487 5.59 -10.24 -34.11
N SER A 488 6.29 -11.28 -34.60
CA SER A 488 6.30 -11.65 -36.02
C SER A 488 4.95 -12.22 -36.49
N GLU A 489 4.37 -13.16 -35.74
CA GLU A 489 3.15 -13.89 -36.16
C GLU A 489 1.83 -13.13 -35.90
N GLN A 490 1.78 -12.23 -34.93
CA GLN A 490 0.54 -11.55 -34.52
C GLN A 490 0.65 -10.02 -34.38
N GLY A 491 1.81 -9.45 -34.68
CA GLY A 491 2.02 -8.00 -34.70
C GLY A 491 1.42 -7.31 -35.94
N PRO A 492 1.74 -6.02 -36.15
CA PRO A 492 2.43 -5.15 -35.20
C PRO A 492 1.55 -4.84 -33.98
N PHE A 493 2.21 -4.62 -32.84
CA PHE A 493 1.60 -4.11 -31.61
C PHE A 493 2.11 -2.68 -31.36
N ASP A 494 1.23 -1.77 -31.00
CA ASP A 494 1.59 -0.38 -30.66
C ASP A 494 2.29 -0.29 -29.29
N GLY A 495 2.05 -1.25 -28.39
CA GLY A 495 2.65 -1.27 -27.06
C GLY A 495 2.39 -2.57 -26.29
N ILE A 496 2.92 -2.63 -25.06
CA ILE A 496 2.76 -3.79 -24.16
C ILE A 496 2.09 -3.34 -22.85
N LEU A 497 1.19 -4.16 -22.29
CA LEU A 497 0.67 -4.03 -20.93
C LEU A 497 1.08 -5.25 -20.11
N GLY A 498 1.98 -5.06 -19.16
CA GLY A 498 2.38 -6.10 -18.21
C GLY A 498 1.70 -5.94 -16.85
N PHE A 499 1.48 -7.07 -16.16
CA PHE A 499 1.03 -7.09 -14.75
C PHE A 499 1.94 -7.98 -13.91
N SER A 500 2.39 -7.51 -12.74
CA SER A 500 3.29 -8.26 -11.84
C SER A 500 4.54 -8.77 -12.58
N GLN A 501 4.82 -10.08 -12.61
CA GLN A 501 5.93 -10.68 -13.37
C GLN A 501 5.87 -10.33 -14.88
N GLY A 502 4.68 -10.18 -15.47
CA GLY A 502 4.53 -9.73 -16.85
C GLY A 502 4.92 -8.27 -17.06
N ALA A 503 4.83 -7.41 -16.03
CA ALA A 503 5.37 -6.05 -16.08
C ALA A 503 6.90 -6.06 -15.98
N ALA A 504 7.47 -6.95 -15.17
CA ALA A 504 8.92 -7.14 -15.12
C ALA A 504 9.48 -7.62 -16.48
N MET A 505 8.81 -8.58 -17.13
CA MET A 505 9.13 -9.03 -18.50
C MET A 505 8.96 -7.93 -19.56
N ALA A 506 7.87 -7.15 -19.50
CA ALA A 506 7.65 -6.03 -20.40
C ALA A 506 8.74 -4.96 -20.31
N ALA A 507 9.23 -4.67 -19.09
CA ALA A 507 10.33 -3.74 -18.88
C ALA A 507 11.68 -4.28 -19.37
N LEU A 508 11.96 -5.58 -19.23
CA LEU A 508 13.14 -6.23 -19.82
C LEU A 508 13.18 -6.08 -21.35
N LEU A 509 12.05 -6.31 -22.03
CA LEU A 509 11.96 -6.09 -23.49
C LEU A 509 12.29 -4.63 -23.85
N CYS A 510 11.75 -3.67 -23.11
CA CYS A 510 12.02 -2.25 -23.36
C CYS A 510 13.48 -1.89 -23.09
N ALA A 511 14.12 -2.48 -22.07
CA ALA A 511 15.55 -2.30 -21.77
C ALA A 511 16.48 -2.86 -22.86
N GLN A 512 16.02 -3.84 -23.64
CA GLN A 512 16.72 -4.34 -24.82
C GLN A 512 16.29 -3.65 -26.13
N GLY A 513 15.45 -2.61 -26.08
CA GLY A 513 14.85 -1.95 -27.24
C GLY A 513 15.84 -1.58 -28.35
N ASP A 514 16.98 -0.97 -28.02
CA ASP A 514 18.03 -0.63 -28.99
C ASP A 514 18.60 -1.85 -29.74
N LYS A 515 18.68 -3.02 -29.09
CA LYS A 515 19.11 -4.30 -29.71
C LYS A 515 17.99 -4.94 -30.53
N LEU A 516 16.72 -4.69 -30.17
CA LEU A 516 15.54 -5.40 -30.67
C LEU A 516 14.69 -4.60 -31.67
N LYS A 517 15.01 -3.34 -31.94
CA LYS A 517 14.17 -2.39 -32.70
C LYS A 517 13.78 -2.82 -34.13
N ALA A 518 14.52 -3.75 -34.73
CA ALA A 518 14.21 -4.34 -36.04
C ALA A 518 13.18 -5.50 -35.97
N GLU A 519 12.91 -6.04 -34.77
CA GLU A 519 12.01 -7.18 -34.52
C GLU A 519 10.83 -6.81 -33.61
N ILE A 520 11.03 -5.88 -32.68
CA ILE A 520 10.06 -5.40 -31.69
C ILE A 520 10.23 -3.88 -31.55
N ASP A 521 9.36 -3.12 -32.23
CA ASP A 521 9.26 -1.66 -32.07
C ASP A 521 8.01 -1.32 -31.24
N LEU A 522 8.18 -0.52 -30.18
CA LEU A 522 7.13 -0.21 -29.20
C LEU A 522 6.95 1.29 -29.05
N ARG A 523 5.71 1.77 -29.16
CA ARG A 523 5.38 3.19 -28.98
C ARG A 523 5.18 3.56 -27.52
N PHE A 524 4.79 2.59 -26.67
CA PHE A 524 4.65 2.75 -25.23
C PHE A 524 4.58 1.39 -24.48
N VAL A 525 4.69 1.44 -23.16
CA VAL A 525 4.45 0.31 -22.24
C VAL A 525 3.57 0.72 -21.06
N ILE A 526 2.75 -0.20 -20.55
CA ILE A 526 1.91 -0.02 -19.36
C ILE A 526 2.32 -1.08 -18.32
N LEU A 527 2.69 -0.66 -17.12
CA LEU A 527 3.35 -1.49 -16.12
C LEU A 527 2.55 -1.50 -14.81
N CYS A 528 1.69 -2.52 -14.67
CA CYS A 528 0.75 -2.64 -13.57
C CYS A 528 1.35 -3.44 -12.41
N SER A 529 1.60 -2.78 -11.26
CA SER A 529 2.28 -3.36 -10.08
C SER A 529 3.52 -4.16 -10.47
N GLY A 530 4.43 -3.54 -11.24
CA GLY A 530 5.63 -4.18 -11.75
C GLY A 530 6.83 -4.11 -10.81
N PHE A 531 7.86 -4.91 -11.08
CA PHE A 531 9.14 -4.88 -10.39
C PHE A 531 10.31 -4.96 -11.37
N ALA A 532 11.48 -4.45 -10.99
CA ALA A 532 12.72 -4.67 -11.73
C ALA A 532 13.33 -6.02 -11.32
N LEU A 533 14.04 -6.66 -12.25
CA LEU A 533 14.68 -7.96 -12.04
C LEU A 533 16.22 -7.80 -12.01
N PRO A 534 16.93 -8.54 -11.14
CA PRO A 534 18.39 -8.45 -11.01
C PRO A 534 19.12 -9.26 -12.09
N LEU A 535 18.76 -9.07 -13.36
CA LEU A 535 19.41 -9.70 -14.51
C LEU A 535 20.64 -8.90 -14.96
N ALA A 536 21.73 -9.59 -15.27
CA ALA A 536 23.02 -8.95 -15.61
C ALA A 536 22.98 -8.02 -16.83
N ASP A 537 22.03 -8.24 -17.76
CA ASP A 537 21.85 -7.44 -18.98
C ASP A 537 20.86 -6.25 -18.80
N PHE A 538 20.35 -6.00 -17.58
CA PHE A 538 19.45 -4.87 -17.24
C PHE A 538 20.24 -3.54 -17.06
N GLY A 539 21.13 -3.26 -18.02
CA GLY A 539 22.33 -2.45 -17.86
C GLY A 539 22.18 -0.96 -17.54
N GLN A 540 23.32 -0.28 -17.41
CA GLN A 540 23.50 1.06 -16.84
C GLN A 540 22.78 2.23 -17.57
N LYS A 541 22.04 1.99 -18.66
CA LYS A 541 21.29 3.02 -19.39
C LYS A 541 19.83 3.11 -18.89
N PRO A 542 19.17 4.27 -19.01
CA PRO A 542 17.72 4.38 -18.83
C PRO A 542 16.98 3.82 -20.06
N ILE A 543 15.74 3.37 -19.84
CA ILE A 543 14.85 2.84 -20.88
C ILE A 543 14.14 4.02 -21.56
N ASN A 544 14.48 4.28 -22.82
CA ASN A 544 13.78 5.26 -23.65
C ASN A 544 12.55 4.60 -24.34
N CYS A 545 11.44 4.56 -23.60
CA CYS A 545 10.13 4.13 -24.10
C CYS A 545 9.06 4.81 -23.22
N PRO A 546 8.02 5.47 -23.79
CA PRO A 546 6.95 6.08 -23.00
C PRO A 546 6.24 5.05 -22.12
N SER A 547 6.17 5.28 -20.81
CA SER A 547 5.69 4.28 -19.84
C SER A 547 4.59 4.80 -18.93
N LEU A 548 3.59 3.96 -18.65
CA LEU A 548 2.53 4.23 -17.69
C LEU A 548 2.55 3.21 -16.56
N HIS A 549 3.04 3.62 -15.39
CA HIS A 549 3.15 2.79 -14.21
C HIS A 549 1.91 2.93 -13.33
N ILE A 550 1.27 1.81 -12.97
CA ILE A 550 0.00 1.81 -12.23
C ILE A 550 0.07 0.82 -11.07
N PHE A 551 0.04 1.28 -9.82
CA PHE A 551 0.27 0.40 -8.67
C PHE A 551 -0.36 0.87 -7.36
N GLY A 552 -0.44 -0.05 -6.40
CA GLY A 552 -0.97 0.24 -5.07
C GLY A 552 -0.13 1.29 -4.34
N SER A 553 -0.78 2.39 -3.95
CA SER A 553 -0.26 3.35 -2.98
C SER A 553 -0.04 2.69 -1.60
N ASP A 554 0.78 3.33 -0.77
CA ASP A 554 1.11 2.87 0.58
C ASP A 554 -0.12 2.56 1.48
N PRO A 555 -1.15 3.44 1.59
CA PRO A 555 -2.38 3.08 2.32
C PRO A 555 -3.22 1.99 1.62
N GLY A 556 -3.01 1.74 0.33
CA GLY A 556 -3.69 0.72 -0.45
C GLY A 556 -3.23 -0.72 -0.17
N LYS A 557 -2.11 -0.92 0.53
CA LYS A 557 -1.60 -2.22 1.00
C LYS A 557 -1.51 -3.29 -0.09
N ASP A 558 -0.73 -3.02 -1.14
CA ASP A 558 -0.29 -4.07 -2.06
C ASP A 558 0.62 -5.05 -1.31
N ARG A 559 0.10 -6.25 -1.01
CA ARG A 559 0.79 -7.32 -0.28
C ARG A 559 1.63 -8.25 -1.17
N GLN A 560 1.73 -7.96 -2.46
CA GLN A 560 2.50 -8.75 -3.43
C GLN A 560 3.69 -7.93 -3.95
N ILE A 561 3.47 -6.69 -4.38
CA ILE A 561 4.53 -5.82 -4.92
C ILE A 561 4.39 -4.44 -4.30
N THR A 562 5.42 -4.02 -3.55
CA THR A 562 5.34 -2.73 -2.84
C THR A 562 5.31 -1.55 -3.81
N SER A 563 4.68 -0.46 -3.37
CA SER A 563 4.73 0.85 -4.03
C SER A 563 6.17 1.23 -4.43
N HIS A 564 7.13 1.05 -3.51
CA HIS A 564 8.55 1.31 -3.72
C HIS A 564 9.14 0.45 -4.85
N THR A 565 8.80 -0.84 -4.91
CA THR A 565 9.28 -1.75 -5.97
C THR A 565 8.80 -1.30 -7.36
N SER A 566 7.56 -0.81 -7.48
CA SER A 566 7.04 -0.26 -8.74
C SER A 566 7.53 1.16 -9.05
N ARG A 567 7.76 2.00 -8.03
CA ARG A 567 8.45 3.31 -8.17
C ARG A 567 9.89 3.13 -8.65
N TYR A 568 10.61 2.13 -8.15
CA TYR A 568 11.96 1.79 -8.60
C TYR A 568 11.98 1.35 -10.06
N LEU A 569 11.02 0.50 -10.47
CA LEU A 569 10.85 0.15 -11.89
C LEU A 569 10.57 1.38 -12.77
N ALA A 570 9.80 2.37 -12.28
CA ALA A 570 9.60 3.63 -12.99
C ALA A 570 10.89 4.44 -13.17
N SER A 571 11.76 4.49 -12.15
CA SER A 571 13.08 5.14 -12.25
C SER A 571 14.10 4.41 -13.15
N ARG A 572 13.74 3.29 -13.79
CA ARG A 572 14.54 2.70 -14.88
C ARG A 572 14.20 3.28 -16.25
N PHE A 573 13.09 4.01 -16.40
CA PHE A 573 12.72 4.73 -17.63
C PHE A 573 13.30 6.15 -17.65
N GLU A 574 13.51 6.72 -18.83
CA GLU A 574 14.08 8.06 -18.99
C GLU A 574 13.12 9.17 -18.49
N ASP A 575 13.69 10.26 -17.96
CA ASP A 575 12.92 11.36 -17.37
C ASP A 575 11.99 12.01 -18.41
N GLY A 576 10.72 12.17 -18.03
CA GLY A 576 9.67 12.63 -18.93
C GLY A 576 9.03 11.53 -19.80
N CYS A 577 9.61 10.33 -19.91
CA CYS A 577 8.95 9.19 -20.55
C CYS A 577 7.93 8.50 -19.63
N SER A 578 8.10 8.57 -18.30
CA SER A 578 7.26 7.85 -17.34
C SER A 578 6.13 8.69 -16.73
N VAL A 579 4.93 8.09 -16.67
CA VAL A 579 3.73 8.60 -15.98
C VAL A 579 3.35 7.61 -14.88
N ILE A 580 2.99 8.11 -13.69
CA ILE A 580 2.69 7.29 -12.51
C ILE A 580 1.24 7.51 -12.06
N ILE A 581 0.53 6.41 -11.79
CA ILE A 581 -0.81 6.37 -11.19
C ILE A 581 -0.79 5.48 -9.95
N GLU A 582 -0.90 6.09 -8.77
CA GLU A 582 -1.01 5.38 -7.49
C GLU A 582 -2.47 5.29 -7.02
N HIS A 583 -2.88 4.19 -6.39
CA HIS A 583 -4.27 4.00 -5.96
C HIS A 583 -4.44 3.18 -4.67
N GLU A 584 -5.58 3.33 -3.99
CA GLU A 584 -5.83 2.79 -2.63
C GLU A 584 -6.29 1.30 -2.60
N PHE A 585 -6.00 0.50 -3.65
CA PHE A 585 -6.66 -0.82 -3.83
C PHE A 585 -5.72 -2.02 -3.87
N GLY A 586 -4.44 -1.82 -3.57
CA GLY A 586 -3.43 -2.89 -3.56
C GLY A 586 -3.21 -3.50 -4.95
N HIS A 587 -3.01 -4.82 -4.99
CA HIS A 587 -2.54 -5.56 -6.17
C HIS A 587 -3.58 -5.78 -7.29
N ILE A 588 -4.15 -4.69 -7.82
CA ILE A 588 -5.14 -4.70 -8.90
C ILE A 588 -4.90 -3.56 -9.89
N ILE A 589 -5.45 -3.66 -11.10
CA ILE A 589 -5.56 -2.51 -12.01
C ILE A 589 -6.77 -1.66 -11.57
N PRO A 590 -6.62 -0.36 -11.26
CA PRO A 590 -7.70 0.51 -10.83
C PRO A 590 -8.62 0.88 -12.00
N THR A 591 -9.94 0.82 -11.81
CA THR A 591 -10.91 1.17 -12.86
C THR A 591 -12.02 2.14 -12.42
N ARG A 592 -11.82 2.90 -11.33
CA ARG A 592 -12.63 4.12 -11.06
C ARG A 592 -12.38 5.19 -12.14
N SER A 593 -13.30 6.13 -12.34
CA SER A 593 -13.21 7.20 -13.35
C SER A 593 -11.89 7.97 -13.30
N SER A 594 -11.57 8.56 -12.14
CA SER A 594 -10.36 9.37 -11.91
C SER A 594 -9.05 8.74 -12.41
N TYR A 595 -8.88 7.43 -12.26
CA TYR A 595 -7.70 6.71 -12.76
C TYR A 595 -7.83 6.33 -14.24
N MET A 596 -9.05 6.00 -14.67
CA MET A 596 -9.35 5.59 -16.05
C MET A 596 -9.24 6.73 -17.06
N ASP A 597 -9.43 7.97 -16.64
CA ASP A 597 -9.31 9.12 -17.52
C ASP A 597 -7.82 9.43 -17.78
N ASN A 598 -6.97 9.46 -16.74
CA ASN A 598 -5.50 9.50 -16.89
C ASN A 598 -4.95 8.39 -17.82
N ILE A 599 -5.47 7.16 -17.72
CA ILE A 599 -5.07 6.04 -18.62
C ILE A 599 -5.46 6.29 -20.08
N LYS A 600 -6.64 6.90 -20.34
CA LYS A 600 -7.04 7.26 -21.72
C LYS A 600 -6.17 8.37 -22.27
N ASP A 601 -5.81 9.35 -21.46
CA ASP A 601 -5.08 10.53 -21.92
C ASP A 601 -3.62 10.20 -22.27
N PHE A 602 -2.99 9.28 -21.53
CA PHE A 602 -1.72 8.63 -21.96
C PHE A 602 -1.87 7.89 -23.31
N LEU A 603 -3.04 7.32 -23.60
CA LEU A 603 -3.33 6.57 -24.82
C LEU A 603 -3.90 7.43 -25.98
N ARG A 604 -3.78 8.77 -25.92
CA ARG A 604 -4.32 9.72 -26.92
C ARG A 604 -3.25 10.63 -27.53
N PRO A 605 -2.59 10.24 -28.63
CA PRO A 605 -1.45 11.00 -29.18
C PRO A 605 -1.80 12.34 -29.85
N GLU A 606 -3.05 12.52 -30.31
CA GLU A 606 -3.36 13.54 -31.34
C GLU A 606 -3.54 14.97 -30.82
N GLU A 607 -3.85 15.17 -29.53
CA GLU A 607 -4.00 16.52 -28.97
C GLU A 607 -2.66 17.11 -28.45
N ALA A 608 -1.73 16.26 -27.99
CA ALA A 608 -0.44 16.69 -27.47
C ALA A 608 0.41 17.42 -28.53
N ASN A 609 0.42 16.93 -29.77
CA ASN A 609 1.23 17.51 -30.86
C ASN A 609 0.65 18.78 -31.52
N ARG A 610 -0.51 19.29 -31.06
CA ARG A 610 -1.05 20.61 -31.52
C ARG A 610 -0.85 21.75 -30.54
N LYS A 611 -0.34 21.49 -29.33
CA LYS A 611 0.11 22.52 -28.38
C LYS A 611 1.46 22.12 -27.79
N GLY A 612 2.54 22.69 -28.32
CA GLY A 612 3.90 22.51 -27.83
C GLY A 612 4.15 23.14 -26.46
N THR A 613 3.39 22.75 -25.43
CA THR A 613 3.64 23.07 -24.02
C THR A 613 2.87 22.11 -23.10
N MET A 614 3.51 21.03 -22.64
CA MET A 614 3.02 20.33 -21.45
C MET A 614 3.34 21.17 -20.21
N LYS A 615 2.36 21.97 -19.76
CA LYS A 615 2.48 22.73 -18.52
C LYS A 615 1.13 22.93 -17.83
N ILE A 616 1.19 22.82 -16.50
CA ILE A 616 0.20 23.28 -15.50
C ILE A 616 -1.06 22.40 -15.34
N LEU A 617 -1.20 21.85 -14.12
CA LEU A 617 -2.49 21.87 -13.42
C LEU A 617 -2.33 22.22 -11.93
N SER A 618 -1.59 23.30 -11.64
CA SER A 618 -1.41 23.81 -10.26
C SER A 618 -1.11 25.32 -10.18
N ARG A 619 -2.00 26.17 -10.71
CA ARG A 619 -2.17 27.56 -10.22
C ARG A 619 -3.50 28.16 -10.68
N LYS A 620 -4.39 28.46 -9.72
CA LYS A 620 -5.60 29.27 -9.94
C LYS A 620 -5.82 30.25 -8.79
N LEU A 621 -4.82 31.11 -8.59
CA LEU A 621 -4.81 32.31 -7.75
C LEU A 621 -3.71 33.25 -8.28
N LEU A 622 -3.77 34.53 -7.92
CA LEU A 622 -3.02 35.65 -8.53
C LEU A 622 -3.41 35.95 -9.99
N HIS A 623 -4.54 36.64 -10.13
CA HIS A 623 -4.87 37.42 -11.32
C HIS A 623 -4.91 38.90 -10.92
N GLN A 624 -3.79 39.63 -11.00
CA GLN A 624 -3.78 41.10 -11.08
C GLN A 624 -2.38 41.66 -11.42
N LEU A 625 -2.39 42.87 -12.01
CA LEU A 625 -1.26 43.78 -12.25
C LEU A 625 -0.08 43.25 -13.11
N SER A 626 -0.22 43.44 -14.42
CA SER A 626 0.90 43.52 -15.37
C SER A 626 1.50 44.94 -15.43
N PHE A 627 2.81 45.08 -15.62
CA PHE A 627 3.38 46.22 -16.36
C PHE A 627 4.63 45.81 -17.16
N LYS A 628 5.14 46.70 -18.04
CA LYS A 628 6.03 46.38 -19.17
C LYS A 628 7.25 47.30 -19.31
N GLN A 629 8.33 46.73 -19.88
CA GLN A 629 9.30 47.33 -20.84
C GLN A 629 10.44 48.26 -20.37
N ALA A 630 11.47 48.31 -21.25
CA ALA A 630 12.74 49.07 -21.21
C ALA A 630 13.77 48.59 -20.15
N ILE A 631 15.10 48.67 -20.32
CA ILE A 631 16.01 49.35 -21.28
C ILE A 631 17.06 48.29 -21.74
N ARG A 632 17.40 48.02 -23.01
CA ARG A 632 18.01 48.78 -24.14
C ARG A 632 19.54 49.07 -24.04
N SER A 633 20.33 48.18 -24.67
CA SER A 633 21.60 48.41 -25.40
C SER A 633 22.84 49.03 -24.72
N CYS A 634 23.96 48.31 -24.78
CA CYS A 634 25.30 48.84 -25.10
C CYS A 634 26.14 47.76 -25.83
N THR A 635 27.15 48.16 -26.63
CA THR A 635 27.96 47.29 -27.51
C THR A 635 29.42 47.77 -27.59
N PHE A 636 30.31 46.96 -28.21
CA PHE A 636 31.77 47.10 -28.45
C PHE A 636 32.63 46.11 -27.62
N SER A 637 33.74 45.54 -28.12
CA SER A 637 34.29 45.44 -29.49
C SER A 637 35.16 44.16 -29.65
N THR A 638 35.77 43.94 -30.83
CA THR A 638 36.66 42.79 -31.12
C THR A 638 38.03 43.19 -31.70
N GLY A 639 39.06 42.39 -31.43
CA GLY A 639 40.41 42.41 -32.02
C GLY A 639 41.23 41.23 -31.49
N LYS A 640 41.58 40.21 -32.29
CA LYS A 640 42.76 40.08 -33.18
C LYS A 640 44.09 39.89 -32.42
N VAL A 641 44.69 38.68 -32.41
CA VAL A 641 45.60 38.08 -33.43
C VAL A 641 47.05 38.60 -33.24
N SER A 642 48.12 37.78 -33.13
CA SER A 642 48.33 36.31 -33.12
C SER A 642 49.70 35.94 -32.51
N ASP A 643 50.03 34.65 -32.32
CA ASP A 643 51.15 33.99 -33.05
C ASP A 643 51.38 32.49 -32.74
N PHE A 644 52.31 31.88 -33.49
CA PHE A 644 52.47 30.45 -33.80
C PHE A 644 53.12 29.57 -32.71
N GLY A 645 52.88 28.24 -32.74
CA GLY A 645 53.78 27.26 -32.10
C GLY A 645 53.25 25.82 -31.90
N GLN A 646 53.69 24.87 -32.72
CA GLN A 646 53.65 23.40 -32.51
C GLN A 646 54.88 22.77 -33.23
N PRO A 647 55.33 21.52 -32.95
CA PRO A 647 54.83 20.51 -31.98
C PRO A 647 55.95 19.81 -31.14
N THR A 648 55.64 18.65 -30.54
CA THR A 648 56.50 17.48 -30.17
C THR A 648 57.11 17.30 -28.75
N SER A 649 56.58 16.27 -28.08
CA SER A 649 57.23 15.14 -27.35
C SER A 649 58.26 15.31 -26.21
N ALA A 650 57.87 14.70 -25.07
CA ALA A 650 58.63 13.74 -24.23
C ALA A 650 59.46 14.19 -22.99
N SER A 651 59.29 13.38 -21.93
CA SER A 651 60.19 13.08 -20.79
C SER A 651 60.66 14.18 -19.81
N HIS A 652 60.14 14.07 -18.58
CA HIS A 652 60.85 14.28 -17.30
C HIS A 652 62.27 13.64 -17.28
N PRO A 653 63.24 14.04 -16.40
CA PRO A 653 62.99 14.23 -14.94
C PRO A 653 63.89 15.22 -14.13
N GLN A 654 63.51 15.44 -12.85
CA GLN A 654 64.41 15.65 -11.67
C GLN A 654 65.37 16.88 -11.63
N VAL A 655 66.00 17.29 -10.52
CA VAL A 655 65.71 17.37 -9.04
C VAL A 655 66.77 18.31 -8.43
N CYS A 656 66.56 18.92 -7.24
CA CYS A 656 67.55 19.27 -6.19
C CYS A 656 66.85 20.05 -5.03
N PHE A 657 67.25 20.01 -3.74
CA PHE A 657 68.36 19.32 -3.06
C PHE A 657 68.13 19.23 -1.51
N LEU A 658 68.71 18.21 -0.85
CA LEU A 658 69.42 18.20 0.48
C LEU A 658 68.76 18.75 1.79
N THR A 659 68.93 18.19 3.02
CA THR A 659 69.32 16.84 3.54
C THR A 659 69.12 16.70 5.08
N CYS A 660 68.79 15.49 5.56
CA CYS A 660 69.36 14.69 6.69
C CYS A 660 69.78 15.29 8.07
N PRO A 661 69.97 14.48 9.15
CA PRO A 661 70.00 12.98 9.26
C PRO A 661 69.05 12.45 10.39
N HIS A 662 69.17 11.31 11.11
CA HIS A 662 70.06 10.11 11.16
C HIS A 662 69.33 8.92 11.87
N HIS A 663 69.49 7.67 11.40
CA HIS A 663 69.42 6.38 12.16
C HIS A 663 68.12 5.94 12.91
N SER A 664 67.83 4.64 13.15
CA SER A 664 68.54 3.36 12.89
C SER A 664 67.64 2.11 12.79
N ASP A 665 67.94 1.20 11.83
CA ASP A 665 67.85 -0.31 11.80
C ASP A 665 66.50 -1.00 12.23
N VAL A 666 66.05 -2.19 11.77
CA VAL A 666 66.72 -3.46 11.39
C VAL A 666 65.99 -4.26 10.27
N ARG A 667 66.69 -4.46 9.13
CA ARG A 667 66.87 -5.68 8.28
C ARG A 667 65.73 -6.69 7.90
N LYS A 668 65.61 -6.91 6.57
CA LYS A 668 65.73 -8.20 5.79
C LYS A 668 64.69 -9.34 5.99
N HIS A 669 64.50 -10.32 5.08
CA HIS A 669 65.11 -10.72 3.78
C HIS A 669 64.06 -11.39 2.85
N GLY A 670 64.33 -11.53 1.53
CA GLY A 670 63.47 -12.34 0.62
C GLY A 670 63.76 -12.23 -0.89
N ARG A 671 64.49 -13.22 -1.44
CA ARG A 671 64.70 -13.58 -2.87
C ARG A 671 65.12 -15.06 -2.89
N ASP A 672 64.82 -15.92 -3.85
CA ASP A 672 64.05 -15.88 -5.11
C ASP A 672 63.38 -17.27 -5.29
N LEU A 673 62.31 -17.39 -6.09
CA LEU A 673 62.06 -18.60 -6.92
C LEU A 673 60.97 -18.35 -7.98
N ARG A 674 60.90 -19.24 -8.99
CA ARG A 674 60.20 -19.02 -10.26
C ARG A 674 58.95 -19.90 -10.45
N ILE A 675 57.93 -19.28 -11.05
CA ILE A 675 56.91 -19.87 -11.95
C ILE A 675 56.00 -20.95 -11.34
N LEU A 676 54.75 -20.56 -11.10
CA LEU A 676 53.58 -21.21 -11.69
C LEU A 676 52.52 -20.13 -11.98
N MET A 677 51.66 -20.35 -12.99
CA MET A 677 50.81 -19.29 -13.56
C MET A 677 49.35 -19.39 -13.10
N SER A 678 48.76 -18.28 -12.64
CA SER A 678 47.44 -17.78 -13.08
C SER A 678 47.06 -16.48 -12.35
N ALA A 679 45.92 -15.87 -12.75
CA ALA A 679 45.17 -14.84 -12.05
C ALA A 679 45.93 -13.59 -11.56
N ASN A 680 46.12 -12.59 -12.43
CA ASN A 680 46.45 -11.24 -11.99
C ASN A 680 45.86 -10.16 -12.93
N ASN A 681 44.62 -9.73 -12.68
CA ASN A 681 44.03 -8.56 -13.37
C ASN A 681 42.96 -7.80 -12.54
N THR A 682 43.01 -7.90 -11.21
CA THR A 682 42.05 -7.27 -10.29
C THR A 682 42.41 -5.84 -9.86
N ARG A 683 43.57 -5.32 -10.29
CA ARG A 683 44.05 -3.96 -9.93
C ARG A 683 43.51 -2.81 -10.79
N LEU A 684 42.73 -3.09 -11.83
CA LEU A 684 42.04 -2.05 -12.64
C LEU A 684 40.59 -1.78 -12.20
N TRP A 685 39.99 -2.63 -11.36
CA TRP A 685 38.59 -2.49 -10.95
C TRP A 685 38.37 -1.40 -9.89
N TRP A 686 39.30 -1.26 -8.94
CA TRP A 686 39.13 -0.37 -7.78
C TRP A 686 39.05 1.13 -8.12
N VAL A 687 39.75 1.59 -9.15
CA VAL A 687 39.71 3.01 -9.58
C VAL A 687 38.46 3.31 -10.40
N LYS A 688 37.93 2.34 -11.17
CA LYS A 688 36.73 2.56 -11.99
C LYS A 688 35.44 2.54 -11.15
N TRP A 689 35.34 1.64 -10.18
CA TRP A 689 34.15 1.53 -9.32
C TRP A 689 33.88 2.83 -8.52
N GLN A 690 34.93 3.57 -8.18
CA GLN A 690 34.82 4.84 -7.45
C GLN A 690 34.32 6.02 -8.31
N PHE A 691 34.37 5.92 -9.64
CA PHE A 691 33.77 6.90 -10.57
C PHE A 691 32.37 6.47 -11.01
N ASP A 692 32.15 5.18 -11.30
CA ASP A 692 30.84 4.66 -11.73
C ASP A 692 29.78 4.70 -10.59
N ALA A 693 30.21 4.78 -9.31
CA ALA A 693 29.31 4.99 -8.17
C ALA A 693 28.87 6.46 -7.99
N VAL A 694 29.62 7.43 -8.52
CA VAL A 694 29.30 8.87 -8.41
C VAL A 694 28.37 9.32 -9.53
N SER A 695 28.51 8.73 -10.72
CA SER A 695 27.69 9.06 -11.90
C SER A 695 26.22 8.61 -11.81
N PHE A 696 25.86 7.77 -10.82
CA PHE A 696 24.49 7.27 -10.64
C PHE A 696 23.59 8.16 -9.75
N LEU A 697 24.12 9.24 -9.17
CA LEU A 697 23.38 10.16 -8.30
C LEU A 697 22.91 11.45 -8.99
N ASP A 698 23.42 11.77 -10.18
CA ASP A 698 23.33 13.12 -10.76
C ASP A 698 22.41 13.20 -12.00
N LYS A 699 21.16 12.77 -11.84
CA LYS A 699 20.04 13.14 -12.71
C LYS A 699 18.80 13.56 -11.92
N GLU A 700 18.76 14.86 -11.63
CA GLU A 700 17.58 15.71 -11.40
C GLU A 700 16.43 15.21 -10.50
N LYS A 701 16.75 14.57 -9.37
CA LYS A 701 16.02 14.85 -8.13
C LYS A 701 16.86 15.69 -7.19
N LYS A 702 16.73 17.02 -7.31
CA LYS A 702 17.24 17.96 -6.29
C LYS A 702 16.64 17.56 -4.94
N LEU A 703 17.50 17.30 -3.95
CA LEU A 703 17.10 16.84 -2.61
C LEU A 703 16.16 17.84 -1.90
N MET A 704 16.34 19.13 -2.19
CA MET A 704 15.38 20.20 -1.85
C MET A 704 14.65 20.63 -3.11
N LYS A 705 13.34 20.85 -2.99
CA LYS A 705 12.54 21.45 -4.08
C LYS A 705 12.74 22.96 -4.15
N GLU A 706 12.35 23.56 -5.27
CA GLU A 706 12.25 25.02 -5.40
C GLU A 706 11.30 25.56 -4.32
N GLY A 707 11.81 26.44 -3.44
CA GLY A 707 11.08 26.99 -2.30
C GLY A 707 11.31 26.27 -0.95
N GLU A 708 12.04 25.15 -0.89
CA GLU A 708 12.42 24.49 0.36
C GLU A 708 13.76 25.03 0.90
N ILE A 709 13.86 25.25 2.23
CA ILE A 709 15.13 25.63 2.90
C ILE A 709 15.85 24.39 3.44
N THR A 710 15.10 23.37 3.84
CA THR A 710 15.58 22.02 4.15
C THR A 710 14.64 21.02 3.46
N PRO A 711 15.09 19.82 3.09
CA PRO A 711 14.26 18.86 2.35
C PRO A 711 12.89 18.63 3.00
N GLY A 712 11.82 18.92 2.25
CA GLY A 712 10.44 18.78 2.72
C GLY A 712 9.88 19.90 3.62
N ILE A 713 10.66 20.91 4.05
CA ILE A 713 10.16 22.09 4.79
C ILE A 713 10.31 23.36 3.94
N ALA A 714 9.19 24.01 3.67
CA ALA A 714 9.11 25.21 2.83
C ALA A 714 9.64 26.47 3.52
N THR A 715 10.08 27.43 2.71
CA THR A 715 10.54 28.78 3.14
C THR A 715 9.49 29.48 4.00
N GLU A 716 8.23 29.42 3.59
CA GLU A 716 7.09 30.03 4.27
C GLU A 716 6.83 29.40 5.64
N GLU A 717 7.18 28.12 5.83
CA GLU A 717 7.03 27.46 7.13
C GLU A 717 8.08 27.96 8.12
N TYR A 718 9.34 28.14 7.72
CA TYR A 718 10.37 28.76 8.56
C TYR A 718 10.01 30.20 8.95
N ILE A 719 9.53 31.01 7.99
CA ILE A 719 9.03 32.37 8.27
C ILE A 719 7.85 32.32 9.26
N SER A 720 6.91 31.38 9.09
CA SER A 720 5.79 31.16 10.02
C SER A 720 6.23 30.73 11.43
N ARG A 721 7.24 29.86 11.55
CA ARG A 721 7.84 29.47 12.85
C ARG A 721 8.44 30.68 13.57
N ARG A 722 9.20 31.52 12.85
CA ARG A 722 9.77 32.77 13.40
C ARG A 722 8.71 33.78 13.83
N LYS A 723 7.67 33.98 13.01
CA LYS A 723 6.55 34.87 13.36
C LYS A 723 5.81 34.38 14.60
N ARG A 724 5.48 33.08 14.70
CA ARG A 724 4.83 32.50 15.88
C ARG A 724 5.68 32.61 17.15
N LEU A 725 7.02 32.55 17.04
CA LEU A 725 7.89 32.80 18.20
C LEU A 725 7.79 34.27 18.67
N LEU A 726 7.81 35.22 17.74
CA LEU A 726 7.65 36.65 18.06
C LEU A 726 6.25 36.98 18.61
N GLU A 727 5.21 36.23 18.24
CA GLU A 727 3.85 36.34 18.80
C GLU A 727 3.73 35.77 20.22
N LEU A 728 4.62 34.86 20.63
CA LEU A 728 4.65 34.29 21.99
C LEU A 728 5.56 35.06 22.96
N LEU A 729 6.52 35.84 22.45
CA LEU A 729 7.43 36.64 23.28
C LEU A 729 6.80 38.02 23.62
N PRO A 730 7.09 38.58 24.81
CA PRO A 730 6.63 39.93 25.18
C PRO A 730 7.07 41.03 24.19
N GLU A 731 6.33 42.12 24.13
CA GLU A 731 6.67 43.26 23.26
C GLU A 731 8.09 43.81 23.53
N ASN A 732 8.77 44.20 22.45
CA ASN A 732 10.19 44.62 22.45
C ASN A 732 11.17 43.57 23.01
N SER A 733 10.83 42.27 22.98
CA SER A 733 11.79 41.21 23.30
C SER A 733 12.80 40.96 22.18
N LEU A 734 14.01 40.56 22.58
CA LEU A 734 15.04 40.02 21.71
C LEU A 734 15.27 38.54 22.08
N ALA A 735 15.34 37.66 21.08
CA ALA A 735 15.76 36.27 21.26
C ALA A 735 17.12 36.03 20.59
N ILE A 736 18.00 35.27 21.25
CA ILE A 736 19.31 34.85 20.74
C ILE A 736 19.37 33.32 20.75
N ILE A 737 19.70 32.71 19.61
CA ILE A 737 19.90 31.27 19.44
C ILE A 737 21.23 31.06 18.72
N ALA A 738 22.15 30.29 19.31
CA ALA A 738 23.41 29.95 18.65
C ALA A 738 23.34 28.56 18.01
N ALA A 739 24.08 28.39 16.91
CA ALA A 739 24.31 27.08 16.33
C ALA A 739 25.10 26.20 17.32
N ALA A 740 24.92 24.89 17.23
CA ALA A 740 25.70 23.94 18.02
C ALA A 740 27.21 24.07 17.71
N PRO A 741 28.08 23.86 18.72
CA PRO A 741 29.52 23.79 18.50
C PRO A 741 29.89 22.47 17.79
N VAL A 742 30.99 22.50 17.04
CA VAL A 742 31.62 21.26 16.56
C VAL A 742 32.18 20.50 17.77
N LYS A 743 31.73 19.26 17.97
CA LYS A 743 32.26 18.37 19.02
C LYS A 743 33.43 17.58 18.46
N MET A 744 34.54 17.56 19.19
CA MET A 744 35.75 16.83 18.82
C MET A 744 35.77 15.43 19.43
N MET A 745 36.14 14.42 18.64
CA MET A 745 36.39 13.04 19.06
C MET A 745 37.81 12.89 19.59
N THR A 746 38.76 13.55 18.92
CA THR A 746 40.12 13.85 19.38
C THR A 746 40.49 15.25 18.92
N ASP A 747 41.59 15.83 19.41
CA ASP A 747 41.99 17.23 19.25
C ASP A 747 41.85 17.83 17.83
N VAL A 748 41.96 17.00 16.78
CA VAL A 748 41.85 17.41 15.37
C VAL A 748 40.79 16.64 14.57
N VAL A 749 40.05 15.69 15.18
CA VAL A 749 39.04 14.86 14.50
C VAL A 749 37.64 15.22 15.03
N PRO A 750 36.75 15.84 14.23
CA PRO A 750 35.39 16.15 14.65
C PRO A 750 34.47 14.93 14.59
N TYR A 751 33.48 14.88 15.49
CA TYR A 751 32.28 14.06 15.30
C TYR A 751 31.43 14.61 14.15
N THR A 752 30.62 13.75 13.51
CA THR A 752 29.65 14.18 12.49
C THR A 752 28.67 15.20 13.05
N PHE A 753 28.76 16.45 12.57
CA PHE A 753 27.98 17.58 13.10
C PHE A 753 26.47 17.28 13.17
N ARG A 754 25.84 17.68 14.28
CA ARG A 754 24.38 17.75 14.49
C ARG A 754 24.08 19.15 14.98
N GLN A 755 23.12 19.81 14.35
CA GLN A 755 22.70 21.16 14.72
C GLN A 755 21.89 21.16 16.02
N ASP A 756 21.86 22.29 16.72
CA ASP A 756 20.86 22.54 17.77
C ASP A 756 19.45 22.52 17.18
N ALA A 757 18.52 21.83 17.84
CA ALA A 757 17.18 21.64 17.29
C ALA A 757 16.36 22.94 17.28
N ASP A 758 16.55 23.87 18.23
CA ASP A 758 15.88 25.18 18.22
C ASP A 758 16.42 26.08 17.11
N TYR A 759 17.75 26.16 16.98
CA TYR A 759 18.42 26.88 15.89
C TYR A 759 17.99 26.35 14.52
N LEU A 760 17.97 25.02 14.35
CA LEU A 760 17.53 24.37 13.11
C LEU A 760 16.04 24.64 12.85
N TYR A 761 15.16 24.54 13.84
CA TYR A 761 13.72 24.76 13.70
C TYR A 761 13.38 26.17 13.18
N LEU A 762 14.14 27.20 13.58
CA LEU A 762 13.88 28.60 13.24
C LEU A 762 14.60 29.09 11.97
N THR A 763 15.76 28.51 11.64
CA THR A 763 16.63 29.00 10.55
C THR A 763 16.73 28.05 9.35
N GLY A 764 16.56 26.74 9.54
CA GLY A 764 16.90 25.71 8.56
C GLY A 764 18.41 25.53 8.32
N CYS A 765 19.26 26.27 9.03
CA CYS A 765 20.69 26.35 8.78
C CYS A 765 21.46 25.21 9.48
N GLN A 766 22.09 24.32 8.71
CA GLN A 766 22.72 23.09 9.20
C GLN A 766 24.24 23.20 9.48
N GLN A 767 24.80 24.42 9.57
CA GLN A 767 26.24 24.62 9.81
C GLN A 767 26.57 25.08 11.26
N PRO A 768 27.77 24.77 11.79
CA PRO A 768 28.23 25.27 13.09
C PRO A 768 28.53 26.77 13.09
N GLY A 769 28.66 27.36 14.29
CA GLY A 769 29.32 28.66 14.50
C GLY A 769 28.52 29.92 14.15
N GLY A 770 27.29 29.79 13.65
CA GLY A 770 26.38 30.94 13.48
C GLY A 770 25.65 31.35 14.77
N VAL A 771 25.18 32.59 14.83
CA VAL A 771 24.26 33.08 15.87
C VAL A 771 23.06 33.78 15.22
N ALA A 772 21.87 33.27 15.46
CA ALA A 772 20.61 33.85 15.01
C ALA A 772 20.02 34.73 16.11
N VAL A 773 19.49 35.88 15.71
CA VAL A 773 18.88 36.88 16.58
C VAL A 773 17.52 37.25 16.00
N LEU A 774 16.49 37.30 16.84
CA LEU A 774 15.10 37.48 16.41
C LEU A 774 14.43 38.58 17.24
N SER A 775 13.81 39.56 16.58
CA SER A 775 12.96 40.58 17.22
C SER A 775 11.90 41.11 16.27
N HIS A 776 10.93 41.86 16.79
CA HIS A 776 9.98 42.64 15.99
C HIS A 776 10.63 43.83 15.25
N GLU A 777 11.83 44.26 15.65
CA GLU A 777 12.55 45.39 15.02
C GLU A 777 13.33 44.95 13.77
N CYS A 778 14.09 43.85 13.87
CA CYS A 778 15.04 43.39 12.84
C CYS A 778 14.59 42.15 12.06
N GLY A 779 13.43 41.55 12.37
CA GLY A 779 13.11 40.20 11.90
C GLY A 779 14.15 39.19 12.37
N LEU A 780 14.58 38.29 11.48
CA LEU A 780 15.74 37.41 11.66
C LEU A 780 17.02 38.13 11.21
N CYS A 781 17.90 38.39 12.17
CA CYS A 781 19.28 38.76 11.94
C CYS A 781 20.20 37.53 12.13
N MET A 782 21.04 37.19 11.14
CA MET A 782 22.00 36.07 11.25
C MET A 782 23.46 36.54 11.24
N PHE A 783 24.18 36.24 12.32
CA PHE A 783 25.63 36.36 12.39
C PHE A 783 26.27 35.07 11.86
N MET A 784 26.92 35.14 10.70
CA MET A 784 27.46 33.99 9.96
C MET A 784 29.00 33.93 10.05
N PRO A 785 29.62 32.74 10.07
CA PRO A 785 31.07 32.59 9.99
C PRO A 785 31.70 33.25 8.75
N GLU A 786 32.96 33.67 8.86
CA GLU A 786 33.71 34.25 7.74
C GLU A 786 34.39 33.17 6.89
N THR A 787 34.07 33.12 5.60
CA THR A 787 34.65 32.16 4.65
C THR A 787 36.10 32.51 4.31
N LYS A 788 37.04 31.93 5.05
CA LYS A 788 38.49 32.02 4.73
C LYS A 788 38.87 30.97 3.70
N PRO A 789 39.71 31.28 2.69
CA PRO A 789 40.11 30.31 1.65
C PRO A 789 40.76 29.04 2.21
N HIS A 790 41.50 29.15 3.32
CA HIS A 790 42.08 28.01 4.04
C HIS A 790 40.99 27.06 4.54
N ASP A 791 39.96 27.58 5.19
CA ASP A 791 38.97 26.76 5.88
C ASP A 791 38.07 26.01 4.87
N VAL A 792 37.87 26.58 3.67
CA VAL A 792 37.19 25.92 2.55
C VAL A 792 37.93 24.67 2.06
N VAL A 793 39.27 24.65 2.13
CA VAL A 793 40.08 23.47 1.75
C VAL A 793 39.89 22.31 2.73
N TRP A 794 39.65 22.60 4.02
CA TRP A 794 39.50 21.58 5.06
C TRP A 794 38.05 21.18 5.35
N GLN A 795 37.09 22.11 5.18
CA GLN A 795 35.71 21.95 5.66
C GLN A 795 34.66 22.04 4.52
N GLY A 796 35.08 22.38 3.29
CA GLY A 796 34.18 22.66 2.17
C GLY A 796 33.58 24.08 2.22
N GLN A 797 32.64 24.37 1.32
CA GLN A 797 31.98 25.67 1.32
C GLN A 797 31.06 25.82 2.54
N ILE A 798 31.21 26.94 3.25
CA ILE A 798 30.34 27.35 4.35
C ILE A 798 29.37 28.43 3.87
N ALA A 799 28.16 28.46 4.44
CA ALA A 799 27.16 29.47 4.14
C ALA A 799 27.57 30.81 4.77
N GLY A 800 27.94 31.78 3.94
CA GLY A 800 28.28 33.13 4.37
C GLY A 800 27.05 34.02 4.64
N VAL A 801 27.30 35.32 4.73
CA VAL A 801 26.27 36.37 4.89
C VAL A 801 25.23 36.30 3.78
N ASP A 802 25.66 36.15 2.53
CA ASP A 802 24.77 36.15 1.36
C ASP A 802 23.77 34.98 1.41
N ALA A 803 24.21 33.81 1.87
CA ALA A 803 23.35 32.64 2.05
C ALA A 803 22.31 32.81 3.18
N ALA A 804 22.57 33.63 4.20
CA ALA A 804 21.56 33.98 5.20
C ALA A 804 20.42 34.79 4.58
N LEU A 805 20.76 35.80 3.77
CA LEU A 805 19.77 36.64 3.08
C LEU A 805 19.03 35.85 1.99
N GLU A 806 19.77 35.15 1.13
CA GLU A 806 19.22 34.50 -0.06
C GLU A 806 18.56 33.14 0.21
N MET A 807 19.10 32.31 1.12
CA MET A 807 18.58 30.96 1.39
C MET A 807 17.72 30.92 2.65
N PHE A 808 18.27 31.30 3.81
CA PHE A 808 17.58 31.21 5.11
C PHE A 808 16.51 32.31 5.32
N LYS A 809 16.45 33.27 4.40
CA LYS A 809 15.57 34.45 4.40
C LYS A 809 15.68 35.26 5.68
N ALA A 810 16.91 35.52 6.11
CA ALA A 810 17.19 36.52 7.12
C ALA A 810 16.95 37.93 6.54
N GLU A 811 16.25 38.77 7.28
CA GLU A 811 16.05 40.18 6.96
C GLU A 811 17.37 40.99 7.11
N GLU A 812 18.23 40.58 8.04
CA GLU A 812 19.59 41.12 8.22
C GLU A 812 20.64 39.99 8.33
N ALA A 813 21.86 40.24 7.88
CA ALA A 813 22.96 39.29 8.09
C ALA A 813 24.33 39.98 8.15
N TYR A 814 25.21 39.45 9.00
CA TYR A 814 26.53 40.02 9.28
C TYR A 814 27.57 38.93 9.52
N PRO A 815 28.87 39.20 9.32
CA PRO A 815 29.94 38.34 9.84
C PRO A 815 29.90 38.28 11.38
N VAL A 816 30.22 37.12 11.97
CA VAL A 816 30.39 36.96 13.43
C VAL A 816 31.43 37.92 14.00
N SER A 817 32.43 38.35 13.21
CA SER A 817 33.43 39.38 13.55
C SER A 817 32.87 40.81 13.79
N LYS A 818 31.55 41.00 13.57
CA LYS A 818 30.81 42.23 13.87
C LYS A 818 29.77 42.07 14.99
N LEU A 819 29.60 40.87 15.54
CA LEU A 819 28.60 40.59 16.57
C LEU A 819 28.84 41.46 17.82
N ASP A 820 30.10 41.62 18.21
CA ASP A 820 30.60 42.49 19.28
C ASP A 820 30.20 43.99 19.14
N LYS A 821 29.95 44.46 17.91
CA LYS A 821 29.64 45.85 17.60
C LYS A 821 28.13 46.10 17.41
N ILE A 822 27.40 45.07 16.99
CA ILE A 822 25.98 45.17 16.60
C ILE A 822 25.08 44.69 17.74
N LEU A 823 25.31 43.47 18.25
CA LEU A 823 24.44 42.83 19.24
C LEU A 823 24.29 43.62 20.56
N PRO A 824 25.33 44.28 21.11
CA PRO A 824 25.17 45.15 22.29
C PRO A 824 24.13 46.26 22.13
N ASN A 825 23.92 46.78 20.92
CA ASN A 825 22.91 47.82 20.68
C ASN A 825 21.49 47.24 20.63
N MET A 826 21.33 46.04 20.05
CA MET A 826 20.06 45.29 20.08
C MET A 826 19.68 44.91 21.53
N ILE A 827 20.66 44.42 22.31
CA ILE A 827 20.48 44.10 23.73
C ILE A 827 20.11 45.34 24.55
N LYS A 828 20.65 46.53 24.22
CA LYS A 828 20.27 47.80 24.86
C LYS A 828 18.84 48.26 24.52
N ARG A 829 18.37 48.09 23.26
CA ARG A 829 17.03 48.52 22.81
C ARG A 829 15.88 47.67 23.36
N SER A 830 16.09 46.36 23.51
CA SER A 830 15.03 45.44 23.96
C SER A 830 14.48 45.75 25.37
N SER A 831 13.24 45.37 25.64
CA SER A 831 12.65 45.32 26.98
C SER A 831 13.15 44.10 27.76
N LYS A 832 13.26 42.95 27.10
CA LYS A 832 13.60 41.66 27.67
C LYS A 832 14.49 40.84 26.72
N LEU A 833 15.33 39.98 27.27
CA LEU A 833 16.26 39.14 26.52
C LEU A 833 15.98 37.65 26.77
N PHE A 834 15.87 36.86 25.71
CA PHE A 834 15.68 35.42 25.78
C PHE A 834 16.82 34.69 25.06
N HIS A 835 17.28 33.59 25.63
CA HIS A 835 18.25 32.72 24.97
C HIS A 835 18.07 31.26 25.41
N ASN A 836 18.43 30.30 24.56
CA ASN A 836 18.54 28.90 24.98
C ASN A 836 19.80 28.77 25.84
N LYS A 837 19.64 28.32 27.09
CA LYS A 837 20.76 28.23 28.05
C LYS A 837 21.69 27.05 27.78
N LEU A 838 21.20 25.98 27.18
CA LEU A 838 21.96 24.75 26.91
C LEU A 838 22.91 24.91 25.72
N THR A 839 22.58 25.81 24.80
CA THR A 839 23.38 26.14 23.61
C THR A 839 23.94 27.57 23.65
N ALA A 840 24.05 28.16 24.85
CA ALA A 840 24.70 29.45 25.04
C ALA A 840 26.21 29.37 24.74
N THR A 841 26.77 30.46 24.19
CA THR A 841 28.19 30.54 23.80
C THR A 841 28.84 31.83 24.31
N PRO A 842 30.11 31.77 24.80
CA PRO A 842 30.95 32.93 25.12
C PRO A 842 30.87 34.08 24.12
N THR A 843 30.74 33.76 22.82
CA THR A 843 30.62 34.73 21.72
C THR A 843 29.58 35.83 21.97
N TYR A 844 28.50 35.55 22.71
CA TYR A 844 27.53 36.57 23.13
C TYR A 844 27.34 36.69 24.64
N THR A 845 27.59 35.64 25.43
CA THR A 845 27.40 35.70 26.90
C THR A 845 28.45 36.56 27.60
N ASP A 846 29.63 36.70 27.00
CA ASP A 846 30.76 37.39 27.61
C ASP A 846 30.78 38.88 27.25
N LEU A 847 29.81 39.32 26.44
CA LEU A 847 29.54 40.74 26.20
C LEU A 847 29.06 41.41 27.49
N GLU A 848 29.71 42.49 27.89
CA GLU A 848 29.34 43.29 29.08
C GLU A 848 27.84 43.63 29.11
N THR A 849 27.24 43.96 27.96
CA THR A 849 25.80 44.23 27.85
C THR A 849 24.90 43.02 28.13
N PHE A 850 25.36 41.81 27.80
CA PHE A 850 24.64 40.58 28.15
C PHE A 850 24.75 40.30 29.65
N GLN A 851 25.96 40.42 30.21
CA GLN A 851 26.21 40.21 31.64
C GLN A 851 25.43 41.21 32.50
N ASN A 852 25.43 42.50 32.13
CA ASN A 852 24.64 43.54 32.78
C ASN A 852 23.13 43.24 32.67
N ALA A 853 22.64 42.78 31.51
CA ALA A 853 21.25 42.36 31.34
C ALA A 853 20.89 41.15 32.22
N ALA A 854 21.79 40.17 32.37
CA ALA A 854 21.60 39.02 33.25
C ALA A 854 21.55 39.45 34.73
N HIS A 855 22.46 40.33 35.15
CA HIS A 855 22.54 40.84 36.52
C HIS A 855 21.26 41.58 36.96
N VAL A 856 20.65 42.37 36.07
CA VAL A 856 19.37 43.06 36.35
C VAL A 856 18.11 42.20 36.11
N GLY A 857 18.26 40.88 35.90
CA GLY A 857 17.14 39.95 35.71
C GLY A 857 16.40 40.08 34.37
N LYS A 858 16.96 40.78 33.38
CA LYS A 858 16.38 40.96 32.04
C LYS A 858 16.46 39.70 31.18
N VAL A 859 17.39 38.79 31.49
CA VAL A 859 17.61 37.54 30.74
C VAL A 859 16.64 36.44 31.21
N SER A 860 16.11 35.67 30.26
CA SER A 860 15.22 34.55 30.50
C SER A 860 15.51 33.40 29.53
N ASP A 861 15.01 32.21 29.87
CA ASP A 861 15.17 31.02 29.04
C ASP A 861 14.23 31.07 27.83
N LEU A 862 14.76 30.78 26.64
CA LEU A 862 13.96 30.70 25.41
C LEU A 862 13.27 29.34 25.26
N SER A 863 13.82 28.26 25.83
CA SER A 863 13.40 26.89 25.50
C SER A 863 11.93 26.58 25.83
N ILE A 864 11.31 27.32 26.76
CA ILE A 864 9.87 27.21 27.04
C ILE A 864 9.03 27.56 25.80
N PHE A 865 9.45 28.56 25.02
CA PHE A 865 8.71 29.08 23.86
C PHE A 865 9.01 28.29 22.58
N THR A 866 10.26 27.87 22.36
CA THR A 866 10.60 27.00 21.22
C THR A 866 10.02 25.61 21.39
N HIS A 867 10.00 25.05 22.59
CA HIS A 867 9.33 23.78 22.87
C HIS A 867 7.80 23.87 22.71
N GLU A 868 7.15 25.00 23.06
CA GLU A 868 5.72 25.20 22.76
C GLU A 868 5.42 25.12 21.26
N LEU A 869 6.31 25.65 20.41
CA LEU A 869 6.16 25.59 18.95
C LEU A 869 6.47 24.21 18.37
N ARG A 870 7.50 23.52 18.88
CA ARG A 870 7.92 22.18 18.48
C ARG A 870 6.96 21.08 18.95
N TRP A 871 6.20 21.32 20.01
CA TRP A 871 5.30 20.33 20.62
C TRP A 871 4.22 19.81 19.65
N VAL A 872 3.63 20.70 18.86
CA VAL A 872 2.57 20.38 17.87
C VAL A 872 3.13 20.51 16.45
N LYS A 873 3.24 19.37 15.76
CA LYS A 873 3.92 19.25 14.47
C LYS A 873 3.05 19.72 13.30
N SER A 874 3.65 20.42 12.34
CA SER A 874 3.05 20.73 11.04
C SER A 874 2.86 19.48 10.17
N LEU A 875 2.07 19.57 9.09
CA LEU A 875 1.92 18.47 8.14
C LEU A 875 3.24 18.09 7.45
N SER A 876 4.17 19.04 7.31
CA SER A 876 5.51 18.82 6.75
C SER A 876 6.39 18.05 7.73
N GLU A 877 6.34 18.43 9.00
CA GLU A 877 7.05 17.75 10.11
C GLU A 877 6.53 16.32 10.28
N LEU A 878 5.20 16.13 10.31
CA LEU A 878 4.57 14.81 10.39
C LEU A 878 4.90 13.92 9.19
N LYS A 879 5.15 14.48 7.99
CA LYS A 879 5.64 13.71 6.85
C LYS A 879 7.04 13.17 7.12
N LEU A 880 7.97 14.03 7.58
CA LEU A 880 9.36 13.63 7.85
C LEU A 880 9.44 12.62 9.00
N MET A 881 8.65 12.78 10.07
CA MET A 881 8.55 11.79 11.14
C MET A 881 8.02 10.44 10.64
N LYS A 882 6.94 10.41 9.86
CA LYS A 882 6.42 9.16 9.26
C LYS A 882 7.42 8.47 8.33
N GLU A 883 8.22 9.24 7.60
CA GLU A 883 9.25 8.72 6.72
C GLU A 883 10.45 8.18 7.52
N SER A 884 10.86 8.85 8.61
CA SER A 884 11.86 8.34 9.56
C SER A 884 11.39 7.05 10.27
N ALA A 885 10.13 7.01 10.73
CA ALA A 885 9.52 5.85 11.37
C ALA A 885 9.48 4.66 10.42
N ALA A 886 9.11 4.89 9.15
CA ALA A 886 9.15 3.86 8.12
C ALA A 886 10.57 3.33 7.85
N ILE A 887 11.59 4.19 7.84
CA ILE A 887 13.00 3.78 7.71
C ILE A 887 13.41 2.88 8.90
N ALA A 888 13.19 3.32 10.14
CA ALA A 888 13.54 2.55 11.33
C ALA A 888 12.79 1.20 11.38
N CYS A 889 11.50 1.16 11.02
CA CYS A 889 10.74 -0.07 10.90
C CYS A 889 11.38 -1.04 9.88
N GLN A 890 11.67 -0.57 8.66
CA GLN A 890 12.26 -1.42 7.63
C GLN A 890 13.68 -1.86 7.98
N ALA A 891 14.44 -1.04 8.71
CA ALA A 891 15.76 -1.40 9.21
C ALA A 891 15.68 -2.48 10.30
N LEU A 892 14.79 -2.34 11.29
CA LEU A 892 14.66 -3.33 12.35
C LEU A 892 14.11 -4.67 11.83
N LEU A 893 13.19 -4.68 10.86
CA LEU A 893 12.76 -5.92 10.19
C LEU A 893 13.96 -6.69 9.60
N GLN A 894 14.85 -6.02 8.88
CA GLN A 894 16.03 -6.68 8.29
C GLN A 894 17.04 -7.14 9.36
N THR A 895 17.16 -6.42 10.47
CA THR A 895 18.00 -6.81 11.61
C THR A 895 17.42 -8.00 12.39
N MET A 896 16.10 -8.05 12.59
CA MET A 896 15.40 -9.21 13.17
C MET A 896 15.70 -10.48 12.36
N LEU A 897 15.59 -10.43 11.03
CA LEU A 897 15.94 -11.56 10.15
C LEU A 897 17.43 -11.93 10.22
N HIS A 898 18.31 -10.93 10.33
CA HIS A 898 19.76 -11.15 10.46
C HIS A 898 20.15 -11.84 11.79
N SER A 899 19.43 -11.54 12.87
CA SER A 899 19.69 -12.08 14.23
C SER A 899 19.66 -13.62 14.30
N LYS A 900 18.90 -14.26 13.42
CA LYS A 900 18.82 -15.72 13.33
C LYS A 900 20.09 -16.40 12.81
N THR A 901 20.91 -15.70 12.02
CA THR A 901 22.21 -16.21 11.55
C THR A 901 23.37 -15.64 12.38
N TYR A 902 23.24 -14.39 12.85
CA TYR A 902 24.28 -13.67 13.57
C TYR A 902 23.73 -13.12 14.90
N PRO A 903 23.51 -13.99 15.91
CA PRO A 903 23.02 -13.60 17.23
C PRO A 903 24.15 -12.95 18.05
N HIS A 904 24.60 -11.77 17.63
CA HIS A 904 25.68 -11.02 18.27
C HIS A 904 25.34 -9.53 18.27
N GLU A 905 25.33 -8.91 19.45
CA GLU A 905 24.71 -7.59 19.66
C GLU A 905 25.30 -6.51 18.73
N GLY A 906 26.63 -6.44 18.62
CA GLY A 906 27.33 -5.47 17.77
C GLY A 906 27.10 -5.68 16.28
N MET A 907 26.88 -6.92 15.83
CA MET A 907 26.51 -7.20 14.44
C MET A 907 25.10 -6.70 14.13
N LEU A 908 24.17 -6.78 15.08
CA LEU A 908 22.82 -6.26 14.94
C LEU A 908 22.76 -4.73 15.07
N SER A 909 23.58 -4.15 15.95
CA SER A 909 23.80 -2.70 16.05
C SER A 909 24.34 -2.13 14.72
N ALA A 910 25.35 -2.77 14.13
CA ALA A 910 25.89 -2.38 12.83
C ALA A 910 24.88 -2.61 11.68
N LYS A 911 24.12 -3.72 11.73
CA LYS A 911 23.08 -4.03 10.73
C LYS A 911 21.97 -2.98 10.72
N VAL A 912 21.45 -2.56 11.87
CA VAL A 912 20.38 -1.56 11.91
C VAL A 912 20.87 -0.18 11.46
N GLU A 913 22.09 0.24 11.85
CA GLU A 913 22.66 1.49 11.33
C GLU A 913 22.82 1.45 9.80
N TYR A 914 23.40 0.36 9.27
CA TYR A 914 23.55 0.17 7.83
C TYR A 914 22.20 0.28 7.10
N GLU A 915 21.17 -0.44 7.57
CA GLU A 915 19.86 -0.44 6.93
C GLU A 915 19.16 0.93 7.02
N CYS A 916 19.30 1.66 8.13
CA CYS A 916 18.80 3.03 8.26
C CYS A 916 19.48 3.98 7.26
N ARG A 917 20.82 3.98 7.23
CA ARG A 917 21.61 4.93 6.41
C ARG A 917 21.48 4.64 4.92
N MET A 918 21.40 3.36 4.52
CA MET A 918 21.12 2.95 3.13
C MET A 918 19.71 3.36 2.64
N ARG A 919 18.79 3.75 3.53
CA ARG A 919 17.46 4.28 3.20
C ARG A 919 17.37 5.81 3.25
N GLY A 920 18.50 6.51 3.46
CA GLY A 920 18.58 7.98 3.39
C GLY A 920 18.51 8.71 4.74
N ALA A 921 18.36 7.99 5.87
CA ALA A 921 18.55 8.60 7.19
C ALA A 921 20.01 9.04 7.35
N GLN A 922 20.24 10.25 7.88
CA GLN A 922 21.60 10.79 7.99
C GLN A 922 22.44 10.04 9.05
N ARG A 923 21.77 9.55 10.10
CA ARG A 923 22.35 8.88 11.27
C ARG A 923 21.28 8.11 12.05
N MET A 924 21.70 7.33 13.04
CA MET A 924 20.81 6.90 14.12
C MET A 924 20.48 8.11 15.02
N ALA A 925 19.24 8.19 15.52
CA ALA A 925 18.79 9.28 16.38
C ALA A 925 19.47 9.26 17.76
N PHE A 926 19.80 8.06 18.23
CA PHE A 926 20.55 7.76 19.44
C PHE A 926 21.42 6.51 19.21
N ASN A 927 22.30 6.18 20.16
CA ASN A 927 23.06 4.93 20.11
C ASN A 927 22.10 3.75 20.36
N PRO A 928 21.96 2.77 19.43
CA PRO A 928 21.04 1.65 19.63
C PRO A 928 21.30 0.89 20.92
N VAL A 929 20.24 0.51 21.64
CA VAL A 929 20.33 -0.53 22.69
C VAL A 929 20.18 -1.88 22.01
N VAL A 930 21.13 -2.79 22.24
CA VAL A 930 21.03 -4.18 21.74
C VAL A 930 21.39 -5.14 22.87
N GLY A 931 20.41 -5.44 23.73
CA GLY A 931 20.62 -6.29 24.91
C GLY A 931 20.14 -7.73 24.67
N GLY A 932 21.06 -8.69 24.64
CA GLY A 932 20.77 -10.13 24.67
C GLY A 932 20.63 -10.69 26.08
N GLY A 933 19.56 -11.45 26.34
CA GLY A 933 19.33 -12.12 27.62
C GLY A 933 19.42 -11.14 28.80
N PRO A 934 20.28 -11.40 29.81
CA PRO A 934 20.50 -10.48 30.93
C PRO A 934 20.81 -9.03 30.56
N ASN A 935 21.44 -8.76 29.42
CA ASN A 935 21.73 -7.39 28.99
C ASN A 935 20.45 -6.60 28.67
N ALA A 936 19.36 -7.27 28.28
CA ALA A 936 18.05 -6.63 28.09
C ALA A 936 17.47 -6.05 29.40
N SER A 937 17.93 -6.53 30.57
CA SER A 937 17.52 -5.96 31.87
C SER A 937 18.24 -4.65 32.24
N VAL A 938 19.18 -4.18 31.40
CA VAL A 938 19.92 -2.92 31.58
C VAL A 938 19.38 -1.88 30.60
N ILE A 939 18.62 -0.91 31.14
CA ILE A 939 17.74 -0.01 30.36
C ILE A 939 18.50 0.82 29.31
N HIS A 940 19.69 1.34 29.66
CA HIS A 940 20.58 2.09 28.77
C HIS A 940 21.81 1.24 28.37
N TYR A 941 21.62 -0.04 28.03
CA TYR A 941 22.72 -0.90 27.60
C TYR A 941 23.28 -0.46 26.23
N SER A 942 24.46 0.16 26.24
CA SER A 942 25.10 0.72 25.04
C SER A 942 26.42 0.03 24.65
N ARG A 943 26.73 -1.13 25.25
CA ARG A 943 27.98 -1.85 24.94
C ARG A 943 27.89 -2.63 23.64
N ASN A 944 26.75 -3.31 23.44
CA ASN A 944 26.43 -4.11 22.26
C ASN A 944 27.60 -5.04 21.86
N ASP A 945 28.24 -5.71 22.82
CA ASP A 945 29.49 -6.45 22.61
C ASP A 945 29.42 -7.94 22.92
N GLN A 946 28.25 -8.47 23.32
CA GLN A 946 28.08 -9.90 23.65
C GLN A 946 27.46 -10.72 22.52
N LYS A 947 27.67 -12.04 22.59
CA LYS A 947 26.90 -13.03 21.83
C LYS A 947 25.60 -13.33 22.59
N ILE A 948 24.47 -13.28 21.88
CA ILE A 948 23.15 -13.68 22.39
C ILE A 948 23.11 -15.22 22.41
N LYS A 949 22.59 -15.84 23.47
CA LYS A 949 22.57 -17.30 23.62
C LYS A 949 21.32 -17.91 22.97
N ASP A 950 21.39 -19.19 22.65
CA ASP A 950 20.25 -19.93 22.13
C ASP A 950 19.16 -20.03 23.22
N GLY A 951 17.97 -19.51 22.93
CA GLY A 951 16.84 -19.43 23.87
C GLY A 951 16.72 -18.10 24.62
N ASP A 952 17.73 -17.22 24.60
CA ASP A 952 17.61 -15.86 25.11
C ASP A 952 16.75 -14.99 24.16
N LEU A 953 16.06 -13.99 24.70
CA LEU A 953 15.50 -12.88 23.92
C LEU A 953 16.60 -11.86 23.59
N VAL A 954 16.41 -11.07 22.54
CA VAL A 954 17.11 -9.80 22.33
C VAL A 954 16.09 -8.65 22.37
N LEU A 955 16.41 -7.62 23.15
CA LEU A 955 15.74 -6.33 23.14
C LEU A 955 16.58 -5.39 22.28
N MET A 956 15.96 -4.85 21.22
CA MET A 956 16.56 -3.79 20.41
C MET A 956 15.70 -2.54 20.44
N ASP A 957 16.32 -1.44 20.84
CA ASP A 957 15.77 -0.09 20.83
C ASP A 957 16.52 0.76 19.79
N VAL A 958 15.79 1.29 18.82
CA VAL A 958 16.37 1.89 17.61
C VAL A 958 15.54 3.06 17.09
N GLY A 959 16.23 4.13 16.74
CA GLY A 959 15.65 5.29 16.06
C GLY A 959 16.61 5.86 15.02
N CYS A 960 16.11 6.51 13.98
CA CYS A 960 16.93 7.21 13.00
C CYS A 960 16.54 8.68 12.86
N GLU A 961 17.47 9.50 12.36
CA GLU A 961 17.20 10.88 11.96
C GLU A 961 17.03 10.97 10.45
N LEU A 962 15.89 11.54 10.03
CA LEU A 962 15.66 11.99 8.65
C LEU A 962 15.39 13.49 8.63
N HIS A 963 16.30 14.24 8.00
CA HIS A 963 16.24 15.69 7.78
C HIS A 963 15.99 16.52 9.05
N GLY A 964 16.47 16.03 10.20
CA GLY A 964 16.33 16.68 11.51
C GLY A 964 15.11 16.26 12.32
N TYR A 965 14.39 15.20 11.92
CA TYR A 965 13.30 14.59 12.70
C TYR A 965 13.65 13.13 13.05
N CYS A 966 13.40 12.77 14.30
CA CYS A 966 13.70 11.46 14.86
C CYS A 966 12.50 10.50 14.74
N SER A 967 12.83 9.22 14.60
CA SER A 967 11.94 8.07 14.89
C SER A 967 12.45 7.33 16.13
N ASP A 968 11.59 6.50 16.72
CA ASP A 968 11.88 5.84 17.99
C ASP A 968 11.06 4.55 18.18
N LEU A 969 11.72 3.37 18.26
CA LEU A 969 11.02 2.10 18.49
C LEU A 969 11.88 0.99 19.11
N THR A 970 11.40 0.47 20.24
CA THR A 970 11.82 -0.82 20.80
C THR A 970 11.01 -2.02 20.32
N ARG A 971 11.69 -3.13 20.01
CA ARG A 971 11.12 -4.49 19.96
C ARG A 971 11.96 -5.47 20.76
N THR A 972 11.30 -6.50 21.28
CA THR A 972 11.95 -7.66 21.92
C THR A 972 11.52 -8.95 21.20
N TRP A 973 12.44 -9.87 20.89
CA TRP A 973 12.15 -11.14 20.22
C TRP A 973 13.22 -12.23 20.49
N PRO A 974 12.91 -13.53 20.31
CA PRO A 974 13.90 -14.61 20.33
C PRO A 974 14.59 -14.72 18.95
N PRO A 975 15.93 -14.59 18.83
CA PRO A 975 16.63 -14.66 17.53
C PRO A 975 16.43 -15.99 16.78
N CYS A 976 16.23 -17.10 17.50
CA CYS A 976 15.94 -18.41 16.92
C CYS A 976 14.54 -18.51 16.28
N GLY A 977 13.59 -17.65 16.68
CA GLY A 977 12.25 -17.56 16.10
C GLY A 977 11.12 -18.22 16.89
N SER A 978 11.36 -18.67 18.13
CA SER A 978 10.30 -19.20 19.02
C SER A 978 10.47 -18.70 20.45
N PHE A 979 9.37 -18.29 21.10
CA PHE A 979 9.37 -17.90 22.51
C PHE A 979 9.25 -19.14 23.41
N SER A 980 9.81 -19.08 24.62
CA SER A 980 9.45 -20.05 25.69
C SER A 980 8.22 -19.57 26.44
N SER A 981 7.44 -20.48 27.06
CA SER A 981 6.18 -20.13 27.74
C SER A 981 6.32 -19.11 28.87
N ILE A 982 7.51 -19.00 29.49
CA ILE A 982 7.81 -17.97 30.51
C ILE A 982 8.05 -16.61 29.85
N GLN A 983 8.66 -16.58 28.67
CA GLN A 983 8.84 -15.37 27.87
C GLN A 983 7.51 -14.92 27.26
N GLU A 984 6.69 -15.83 26.73
CA GLU A 984 5.35 -15.54 26.20
C GLU A 984 4.47 -14.82 27.25
N GLU A 985 4.39 -15.38 28.46
CA GLU A 985 3.54 -14.88 29.55
C GLU A 985 3.90 -13.44 29.98
N LEU A 986 5.21 -13.14 30.14
CA LEU A 986 5.67 -11.78 30.47
C LEU A 986 5.54 -10.83 29.27
N TYR A 987 5.80 -11.32 28.05
CA TYR A 987 5.67 -10.55 26.81
C TYR A 987 4.22 -10.14 26.55
N ASP A 988 3.26 -11.05 26.70
CA ASP A 988 1.83 -10.78 26.47
C ASP A 988 1.27 -9.76 27.46
N LEU A 989 1.73 -9.76 28.72
CA LEU A 989 1.38 -8.72 29.71
C LEU A 989 1.83 -7.32 29.25
N ILE A 990 3.07 -7.21 28.78
CA ILE A 990 3.64 -5.95 28.30
C ILE A 990 2.98 -5.52 26.98
N LEU A 991 2.67 -6.48 26.10
CA LEU A 991 1.97 -6.26 24.84
C LEU A 991 0.53 -5.76 25.07
N GLN A 992 -0.24 -6.37 25.97
CA GLN A 992 -1.57 -5.88 26.30
C GLN A 992 -1.50 -4.50 26.97
N THR A 993 -0.50 -4.26 27.84
CA THR A 993 -0.27 -2.93 28.43
C THR A 993 0.00 -1.87 27.35
N ASN A 994 0.89 -2.15 26.40
CA ASN A 994 1.16 -1.28 25.25
C ASN A 994 -0.13 -1.01 24.45
N LYS A 995 -0.88 -2.06 24.09
CA LYS A 995 -2.11 -1.95 23.30
C LYS A 995 -3.19 -1.13 24.00
N GLU A 996 -3.40 -1.31 25.30
CA GLU A 996 -4.39 -0.54 26.06
C GLU A 996 -3.92 0.90 26.36
N CYS A 997 -2.62 1.15 26.53
CA CYS A 997 -2.09 2.52 26.63
C CYS A 997 -2.28 3.30 25.32
N ILE A 998 -2.00 2.68 24.16
CA ILE A 998 -2.27 3.28 22.84
C ILE A 998 -3.76 3.63 22.67
N ARG A 999 -4.69 2.87 23.25
CA ARG A 999 -6.14 3.19 23.19
C ARG A 999 -6.53 4.43 24.00
N LEU A 1000 -5.71 4.85 24.96
CA LEU A 1000 -5.89 6.09 25.71
C LEU A 1000 -5.29 7.31 24.99
N CYS A 1001 -4.46 7.11 23.96
CA CYS A 1001 -3.87 8.19 23.16
C CYS A 1001 -4.94 8.87 22.30
N ARG A 1002 -5.43 10.02 22.79
CA ARG A 1002 -6.43 10.87 22.12
C ARG A 1002 -6.33 12.31 22.63
N PRO A 1003 -6.91 13.30 21.93
CA PRO A 1003 -6.99 14.67 22.43
C PRO A 1003 -7.61 14.72 23.84
N GLY A 1004 -7.03 15.53 24.72
CA GLY A 1004 -7.48 15.69 26.10
C GLY A 1004 -6.88 14.71 27.13
N ALA A 1005 -6.33 13.57 26.70
CA ALA A 1005 -5.54 12.69 27.59
C ALA A 1005 -4.14 13.29 27.85
N SER A 1006 -3.42 12.83 28.88
CA SER A 1006 -2.03 13.25 29.16
C SER A 1006 -1.08 12.07 29.37
N ILE A 1007 0.22 12.28 29.16
CA ILE A 1007 1.25 11.23 29.36
C ILE A 1007 1.21 10.73 30.82
N ARG A 1008 0.99 11.61 31.81
CA ARG A 1008 0.84 11.21 33.22
C ARG A 1008 -0.33 10.27 33.44
N GLN A 1009 -1.49 10.54 32.84
CA GLN A 1009 -2.68 9.69 32.98
C GLN A 1009 -2.43 8.29 32.38
N ILE A 1010 -1.82 8.24 31.20
CA ILE A 1010 -1.48 6.99 30.51
C ILE A 1010 -0.42 6.20 31.33
N HIS A 1011 0.56 6.89 31.92
CA HIS A 1011 1.58 6.29 32.78
C HIS A 1011 0.98 5.65 34.03
N ASN A 1012 0.14 6.39 34.76
CA ASN A 1012 -0.51 5.87 35.97
C ASN A 1012 -1.31 4.59 35.65
N TYR A 1013 -2.05 4.58 34.53
CA TYR A 1013 -2.76 3.39 34.06
C TYR A 1013 -1.84 2.24 33.65
N SER A 1014 -0.70 2.51 32.99
CA SER A 1014 0.29 1.45 32.69
C SER A 1014 0.89 0.84 33.95
N VAL A 1015 1.14 1.65 34.99
CA VAL A 1015 1.65 1.19 36.27
C VAL A 1015 0.60 0.33 36.97
N GLU A 1016 -0.67 0.71 36.94
CA GLU A 1016 -1.77 -0.11 37.48
C GLU A 1016 -1.91 -1.47 36.77
N LEU A 1017 -1.90 -1.49 35.43
CA LEU A 1017 -1.98 -2.72 34.63
C LEU A 1017 -0.79 -3.65 34.90
N LEU A 1018 0.44 -3.13 34.88
CA LEU A 1018 1.64 -3.91 35.15
C LEU A 1018 1.68 -4.38 36.61
N CYS A 1019 1.41 -3.52 37.59
CA CYS A 1019 1.34 -3.90 39.01
C CYS A 1019 0.27 -4.98 39.29
N LYS A 1020 -0.79 -5.04 38.49
CA LYS A 1020 -1.77 -6.13 38.55
C LYS A 1020 -1.21 -7.40 37.91
N GLY A 1021 -0.85 -7.37 36.63
CA GLY A 1021 -0.41 -8.56 35.90
C GLY A 1021 0.83 -9.22 36.51
N LEU A 1022 1.77 -8.44 37.03
CA LEU A 1022 2.95 -8.95 37.73
C LEU A 1022 2.61 -9.66 39.05
N LYS A 1023 1.47 -9.36 39.69
CA LYS A 1023 0.95 -10.16 40.82
C LYS A 1023 0.29 -11.44 40.31
N ASP A 1024 -0.53 -11.32 39.26
CA ASP A 1024 -1.28 -12.44 38.69
C ASP A 1024 -0.34 -13.56 38.17
N ILE A 1025 0.83 -13.21 37.62
CA ILE A 1025 1.88 -14.17 37.19
C ILE A 1025 2.91 -14.52 38.28
N GLY A 1026 2.80 -13.91 39.48
CA GLY A 1026 3.59 -14.28 40.66
C GLY A 1026 4.97 -13.61 40.82
N ILE A 1027 5.29 -12.55 40.08
CA ILE A 1027 6.50 -11.73 40.28
C ILE A 1027 6.38 -10.86 41.54
N LEU A 1028 5.23 -10.20 41.73
CA LEU A 1028 4.99 -9.24 42.82
C LEU A 1028 4.15 -9.84 43.95
N LYS A 1029 4.61 -9.64 45.19
CA LYS A 1029 3.88 -9.99 46.42
C LYS A 1029 2.86 -8.89 46.78
N ARG A 1030 2.12 -9.05 47.90
CA ARG A 1030 0.93 -8.24 48.22
C ARG A 1030 1.16 -6.72 48.24
N ASP A 1031 2.30 -6.26 48.78
CA ASP A 1031 2.70 -4.85 48.76
C ASP A 1031 3.74 -4.64 47.64
N ALA A 1032 3.33 -3.92 46.58
CA ALA A 1032 3.89 -4.13 45.25
C ALA A 1032 4.52 -2.88 44.60
N PHE A 1033 4.11 -1.67 44.99
CA PHE A 1033 4.44 -0.46 44.24
C PHE A 1033 5.94 -0.10 44.30
N ARG A 1034 6.59 -0.36 45.45
CA ARG A 1034 8.05 -0.19 45.61
C ARG A 1034 8.87 -1.20 44.80
N LEU A 1035 8.38 -2.43 44.68
CA LEU A 1035 9.02 -3.48 43.89
C LEU A 1035 8.80 -3.27 42.38
N TYR A 1036 7.64 -2.74 41.97
CA TYR A 1036 7.42 -2.33 40.59
C TYR A 1036 8.48 -1.33 40.11
N HIS A 1037 8.83 -0.31 40.89
CA HIS A 1037 9.87 0.66 40.50
C HIS A 1037 11.29 0.08 40.42
N GLN A 1038 11.55 -1.11 40.98
CA GLN A 1038 12.80 -1.85 40.76
C GLN A 1038 12.79 -2.63 39.44
N LEU A 1039 11.60 -2.94 38.92
CA LEU A 1039 11.36 -3.67 37.68
C LEU A 1039 11.09 -2.75 36.48
N ASN A 1040 10.56 -1.55 36.72
CA ASN A 1040 10.49 -0.48 35.73
C ASN A 1040 10.57 0.91 36.40
N PRO A 1041 11.68 1.65 36.22
CA PRO A 1041 11.84 3.04 36.65
C PRO A 1041 11.60 4.09 35.53
N THR A 1042 11.18 3.70 34.32
CA THR A 1042 11.01 4.61 33.17
C THR A 1042 9.63 5.28 33.13
N SER A 1043 9.45 6.18 32.16
CA SER A 1043 8.13 6.71 31.80
C SER A 1043 7.31 5.65 31.05
N ILE A 1044 6.06 5.98 30.71
CA ILE A 1044 5.33 5.24 29.66
C ILE A 1044 5.65 5.76 28.24
N GLY A 1045 6.44 6.83 28.16
CA GLY A 1045 6.73 7.58 26.94
C GLY A 1045 7.09 9.03 27.21
N HIS A 1046 7.48 9.71 26.13
CA HIS A 1046 7.87 11.12 26.06
C HIS A 1046 7.30 11.75 24.79
N TYR A 1047 7.48 13.06 24.60
CA TYR A 1047 7.26 13.68 23.29
C TYR A 1047 8.41 13.29 22.35
N LEU A 1048 8.11 13.15 21.05
CA LEU A 1048 9.07 12.85 19.99
C LEU A 1048 8.98 13.93 18.90
N GLY A 1049 10.10 14.27 18.25
CA GLY A 1049 10.14 15.34 17.25
C GLY A 1049 11.52 15.52 16.62
N MET A 1050 12.11 16.71 16.76
CA MET A 1050 13.47 16.98 16.25
C MET A 1050 14.58 16.39 17.13
N ASP A 1051 14.26 16.13 18.40
CA ASP A 1051 15.04 15.29 19.30
C ASP A 1051 14.21 14.07 19.69
N VAL A 1052 14.87 13.08 20.29
CA VAL A 1052 14.26 11.82 20.77
C VAL A 1052 13.31 12.12 21.94
N HIS A 1053 13.86 12.62 23.05
CA HIS A 1053 13.09 13.23 24.15
C HIS A 1053 12.80 14.70 23.83
N ASP A 1054 11.87 14.94 22.90
CA ASP A 1054 11.53 16.27 22.39
C ASP A 1054 10.82 17.14 23.45
N SER A 1055 10.84 18.46 23.22
CA SER A 1055 9.96 19.43 23.89
C SER A 1055 9.93 19.35 25.43
N SER A 1056 11.08 19.06 26.07
CA SER A 1056 11.23 18.72 27.51
C SER A 1056 10.79 19.78 28.54
N MET A 1057 10.39 20.97 28.09
CA MET A 1057 9.81 22.02 28.96
C MET A 1057 8.28 21.91 29.08
N ILE A 1058 7.66 21.01 28.30
CA ILE A 1058 6.21 20.77 28.31
C ILE A 1058 5.89 19.67 29.35
N SER A 1059 5.03 19.98 30.31
CA SER A 1059 4.66 19.01 31.36
C SER A 1059 3.89 17.81 30.80
N TYR A 1060 4.22 16.61 31.27
CA TYR A 1060 3.53 15.35 30.94
C TYR A 1060 2.08 15.28 31.46
N ASP A 1061 1.70 16.19 32.36
CA ASP A 1061 0.32 16.38 32.81
C ASP A 1061 -0.52 17.21 31.81
N ARG A 1062 0.11 17.82 30.79
CA ARG A 1062 -0.58 18.67 29.81
C ARG A 1062 -1.48 17.84 28.89
N PRO A 1063 -2.75 18.25 28.68
CA PRO A 1063 -3.64 17.59 27.72
C PRO A 1063 -3.07 17.62 26.30
N LEU A 1064 -2.95 16.43 25.71
CA LEU A 1064 -2.51 16.18 24.34
C LEU A 1064 -3.47 16.81 23.33
N LYS A 1065 -2.91 17.24 22.19
CA LYS A 1065 -3.62 17.88 21.07
C LYS A 1065 -3.35 17.12 19.76
N PRO A 1066 -4.23 17.22 18.76
CA PRO A 1066 -3.93 16.78 17.40
C PRO A 1066 -2.60 17.36 16.91
N GLY A 1067 -1.78 16.54 16.24
CA GLY A 1067 -0.44 16.93 15.79
C GLY A 1067 0.68 16.79 16.82
N VAL A 1068 0.38 16.44 18.08
CA VAL A 1068 1.41 15.99 19.04
C VAL A 1068 1.81 14.54 18.72
N VAL A 1069 3.10 14.22 18.81
CA VAL A 1069 3.63 12.85 18.70
C VAL A 1069 4.29 12.46 20.02
N ILE A 1070 4.02 11.24 20.49
CA ILE A 1070 4.59 10.64 21.71
C ILE A 1070 5.04 9.19 21.45
N THR A 1071 5.96 8.67 22.25
CA THR A 1071 6.20 7.23 22.38
C THR A 1071 5.19 6.59 23.35
N ILE A 1072 4.94 5.28 23.21
CA ILE A 1072 4.26 4.44 24.21
C ILE A 1072 5.08 3.17 24.41
N GLU A 1073 5.87 3.13 25.49
CA GLU A 1073 7.06 2.28 25.67
C GLU A 1073 7.06 1.34 26.90
N PRO A 1074 5.95 0.69 27.31
CA PRO A 1074 5.97 -0.13 28.51
C PRO A 1074 7.00 -1.27 28.40
N GLY A 1075 7.74 -1.45 29.49
CA GLY A 1075 8.68 -2.54 29.66
C GLY A 1075 8.74 -3.05 31.09
N ILE A 1076 9.40 -4.20 31.26
CA ILE A 1076 9.77 -4.80 32.53
C ILE A 1076 11.18 -5.36 32.39
N TYR A 1077 12.02 -5.04 33.37
CA TYR A 1077 13.41 -5.43 33.48
C TYR A 1077 13.57 -6.19 34.79
N VAL A 1078 13.93 -7.47 34.73
CA VAL A 1078 14.14 -8.30 35.92
C VAL A 1078 15.65 -8.55 36.04
N PRO A 1079 16.38 -7.80 36.89
CA PRO A 1079 17.81 -8.02 37.09
C PRO A 1079 18.11 -9.47 37.52
N SER A 1080 19.28 -10.00 37.14
CA SER A 1080 19.73 -11.31 37.62
C SER A 1080 19.94 -11.39 39.14
N SER A 1081 19.93 -10.25 39.83
CA SER A 1081 20.00 -10.11 41.29
C SER A 1081 18.64 -9.82 41.97
N PHE A 1082 17.52 -9.93 41.25
CA PHE A 1082 16.20 -9.60 41.78
C PHE A 1082 15.69 -10.66 42.79
N ASP A 1083 15.45 -10.24 44.03
CA ASP A 1083 14.86 -11.05 45.11
C ASP A 1083 13.36 -11.32 44.85
N GLY A 1084 13.10 -12.33 44.03
CA GLY A 1084 11.77 -12.64 43.51
C GLY A 1084 11.73 -14.03 42.88
N SER A 1085 10.92 -14.20 41.83
CA SER A 1085 10.78 -15.48 41.15
C SER A 1085 11.93 -15.69 40.16
N GLU A 1086 12.82 -16.65 40.46
CA GLU A 1086 13.99 -17.03 39.65
C GLU A 1086 13.66 -17.25 38.16
N ARG A 1087 12.46 -17.76 37.86
CA ARG A 1087 11.96 -18.03 36.49
C ARG A 1087 12.11 -16.88 35.49
N TYR A 1088 12.17 -15.61 35.93
CA TYR A 1088 12.33 -14.44 35.04
C TYR A 1088 13.66 -13.70 35.21
N GLN A 1089 14.54 -14.10 36.13
CA GLN A 1089 15.79 -13.37 36.40
C GLN A 1089 16.66 -13.24 35.14
N GLY A 1090 17.14 -12.04 34.86
CA GLY A 1090 17.87 -11.73 33.62
C GLY A 1090 16.97 -11.58 32.39
N THR A 1091 15.65 -11.43 32.53
CA THR A 1091 14.74 -11.12 31.42
C THR A 1091 14.47 -9.61 31.38
N GLY A 1092 14.65 -9.00 30.21
CA GLY A 1092 14.18 -7.63 29.94
C GLY A 1092 13.34 -7.61 28.67
N ILE A 1093 12.18 -6.96 28.72
CA ILE A 1093 11.26 -6.82 27.59
C ILE A 1093 10.74 -5.37 27.59
N ARG A 1094 10.81 -4.68 26.46
CA ARG A 1094 10.10 -3.43 26.16
C ARG A 1094 9.44 -3.54 24.79
N ILE A 1095 8.23 -2.99 24.66
CA ILE A 1095 7.45 -2.97 23.42
C ILE A 1095 6.94 -1.56 23.23
N GLU A 1096 7.39 -0.90 22.18
CA GLU A 1096 7.23 0.54 22.01
C GLU A 1096 6.70 0.93 20.64
N ASP A 1097 5.89 1.97 20.56
CA ASP A 1097 5.49 2.54 19.29
C ASP A 1097 5.36 4.06 19.33
N GLU A 1098 5.63 4.70 18.19
CA GLU A 1098 5.34 6.12 17.95
C GLU A 1098 3.84 6.33 17.72
N VAL A 1099 3.26 7.30 18.42
CA VAL A 1099 1.83 7.59 18.40
C VAL A 1099 1.58 9.08 18.12
N LEU A 1100 1.07 9.35 16.91
CA LEU A 1100 0.55 10.66 16.52
C LEU A 1100 -0.87 10.82 17.04
N ILE A 1101 -1.14 11.88 17.79
CA ILE A 1101 -2.49 12.25 18.23
C ILE A 1101 -3.25 12.91 17.06
N THR A 1102 -4.50 12.49 16.85
CA THR A 1102 -5.38 12.96 15.77
C THR A 1102 -6.70 13.50 16.35
N GLU A 1103 -7.50 14.21 15.55
CA GLU A 1103 -8.78 14.84 15.97
C GLU A 1103 -9.74 13.91 16.75
N THR A 1104 -9.68 12.59 16.54
CA THR A 1104 -10.61 11.62 17.14
C THR A 1104 -9.93 10.48 17.90
N GLY A 1105 -8.60 10.51 18.06
CA GLY A 1105 -7.83 9.40 18.63
C GLY A 1105 -6.35 9.52 18.31
N CYS A 1106 -5.77 8.47 17.73
CA CYS A 1106 -4.36 8.43 17.33
C CYS A 1106 -4.10 7.60 16.06
N GLU A 1107 -2.90 7.76 15.52
CA GLU A 1107 -2.29 6.97 14.45
C GLU A 1107 -0.94 6.44 14.95
N VAL A 1108 -0.69 5.14 14.81
CA VAL A 1108 0.56 4.52 15.25
C VAL A 1108 1.53 4.47 14.07
N LEU A 1109 2.58 5.31 14.10
CA LEU A 1109 3.47 5.53 12.94
C LEU A 1109 4.34 4.29 12.66
N THR A 1110 4.79 3.64 13.74
CA THR A 1110 5.57 2.40 13.71
C THR A 1110 4.71 1.14 13.57
N GLY A 1111 3.39 1.29 13.40
CA GLY A 1111 2.40 0.20 13.37
C GLY A 1111 2.54 -0.82 12.22
N SER A 1112 3.58 -0.71 11.39
CA SER A 1112 4.02 -1.75 10.45
C SER A 1112 4.88 -2.84 11.10
N MET A 1113 5.48 -2.57 12.28
CA MET A 1113 6.36 -3.51 12.97
C MET A 1113 5.57 -4.58 13.75
N PRO A 1114 5.84 -5.89 13.52
CA PRO A 1114 5.19 -6.96 14.26
C PRO A 1114 5.51 -6.86 15.75
N LYS A 1115 4.48 -7.01 16.58
CA LYS A 1115 4.57 -7.07 18.06
C LYS A 1115 3.64 -8.10 18.71
N GLU A 1116 2.86 -8.85 17.93
CA GLU A 1116 2.13 -10.01 18.43
C GLU A 1116 3.06 -11.23 18.27
N ILE A 1117 3.18 -12.09 19.29
CA ILE A 1117 4.09 -13.25 19.32
C ILE A 1117 4.03 -14.05 18.01
N LYS A 1118 2.82 -14.48 17.62
CA LYS A 1118 2.57 -15.28 16.40
C LYS A 1118 3.00 -14.59 15.09
N HIS A 1119 3.02 -13.25 15.05
CA HIS A 1119 3.52 -12.52 13.89
C HIS A 1119 5.05 -12.44 13.87
N ILE A 1120 5.69 -12.29 15.04
CA ILE A 1120 7.16 -12.33 15.18
C ILE A 1120 7.69 -13.73 14.82
N GLU A 1121 7.11 -14.78 15.40
CA GLU A 1121 7.52 -16.16 15.12
C GLU A 1121 7.29 -16.53 13.65
N SER A 1122 6.12 -16.21 13.07
CA SER A 1122 5.87 -16.47 11.65
C SER A 1122 6.84 -15.70 10.74
N PHE A 1123 7.23 -14.47 11.10
CA PHE A 1123 8.20 -13.68 10.35
C PHE A 1123 9.61 -14.32 10.40
N LEU A 1124 10.08 -14.67 11.60
CA LEU A 1124 11.41 -15.25 11.82
C LEU A 1124 11.54 -16.70 11.32
N ASN A 1125 10.44 -17.46 11.24
CA ASN A 1125 10.46 -18.85 10.80
C ASN A 1125 10.22 -19.03 9.29
N ASN A 1126 9.37 -18.21 8.66
CA ASN A 1126 9.17 -18.27 7.21
C ASN A 1126 10.45 -17.91 6.43
N TYR A 1127 11.34 -17.10 7.00
CA TYR A 1127 12.61 -16.71 6.38
C TYR A 1127 13.60 -17.87 6.17
N ASN A 1128 13.48 -18.98 6.93
CA ASN A 1128 14.34 -20.16 6.74
C ASN A 1128 14.19 -20.80 5.33
N TYR A 1129 13.05 -20.62 4.67
CA TYR A 1129 12.84 -21.14 3.31
C TYR A 1129 13.63 -20.36 2.23
N ALA A 1130 14.03 -19.11 2.50
CA ALA A 1130 14.82 -18.31 1.55
C ALA A 1130 16.32 -18.60 1.65
N LYS A 1131 16.88 -18.62 2.88
CA LYS A 1131 18.33 -18.76 3.09
C LYS A 1131 18.92 -20.12 2.70
N GLY A 1132 18.09 -21.14 2.54
CA GLY A 1132 18.53 -22.44 1.99
C GLY A 1132 19.06 -22.36 0.56
N MET A 1133 18.72 -21.31 -0.20
CA MET A 1133 19.20 -21.11 -1.58
C MET A 1133 20.51 -20.30 -1.64
N GLU A 1134 20.71 -19.32 -0.75
CA GLU A 1134 21.93 -18.48 -0.75
C GLU A 1134 23.19 -19.26 -0.34
N ALA A 1135 23.06 -20.23 0.58
CA ALA A 1135 24.19 -21.03 1.06
C ALA A 1135 24.78 -22.00 0.01
N ALA A 1136 24.17 -22.11 -1.17
CA ALA A 1136 24.63 -22.96 -2.27
C ALA A 1136 25.56 -22.23 -3.26
N THR A 1137 25.85 -20.94 -3.07
CA THR A 1137 26.70 -20.14 -3.98
C THR A 1137 27.69 -19.23 -3.23
N VAL A 1138 28.69 -19.86 -2.60
CA VAL A 1138 29.94 -19.24 -2.10
C VAL A 1138 31.13 -20.10 -2.51
#